data_AF-A0A7V1W9T8-F1
#
_entry.id   AF-A0A7V1W9T8-F1
#
_cell.length_a   1.000
_cell.length_b   1.000
_cell.length_c   1.000
_cell.angle_alpha   90.00
_cell.angle_beta   90.00
_cell.angle_gamma   90.00
#
_symmetry.space_group_name_H-M   'P 1'
#
loop_
_entity.id
_entity.type
_entity.pdbx_description
1 polymer ?
#
loop_
_entity_poly.entity_id
_entity_poly.type
_entity_poly.pdbx_seq_one_letter_code
_entity_poly.pdbx_strand_id
1 'polypeptide(L)'
;MQGVPGRNAERIRPALPTVERRKGAGMAWIACTLAAALVGGFPAAGADEAALIQALERGPAQARVDACRQLARVGTRRAVPALAGLLGDPALSHWARIALEATPGPEASAALRAELSRLTGSLRAGIITSLGVRRDVAAVPVLARLLRNPDAQTAAAAAHALGRIGTPAASAALEQAAAKAPAGLGGVLDPARLDCADALLAAGHRRDAREVFDRLRAARTASGGRQGPSGARSARAPSARSGRPVESSPSAAVRAGAVRGAIASRGAEGAALLLQVLREGDAVEAGAALWAACRHVPGSEVTGRLAGALPSLSVERRTALILALGGRGDRAAVPALQSAASSGPSGVRVAAVRALGMLGGVQAAATLAGAAAESDAEVALAAREGLSHLSTTELKHVVGEMLASNEPASRRAGISLIHGRRMPGFAPRLVVAAHDPDPETRRQAVRALGDLAGMAELPALLDLAAASDPAESAAGGEAAARACSRLGDPERCAGLIADRLERAGPAGRASLVRVLESVGGARALAAVRAALKDADPGVRAAALNSLCGWPTADAAADLLSLARGGEDPAQRLTALRGVLRLAGDEAVPVERRLALCAEAADLSVRPEERRLWLAALGGVPDPAALALIAPHIGDSMVSEEACAAAVSAARRLLSRSGGRPDLAKEAAAIRNALLKAAAHARDSRLAGEAKALAETVVSSR
;
A
#
# COMPACT_ATOMS: atom_id res chain seq x y z
N MET A 1 1.50 15.12 34.56
CA MET A 1 2.86 15.54 34.13
C MET A 1 3.70 14.26 34.06
N GLN A 2 4.28 13.81 32.96
CA GLN A 2 4.49 14.34 31.60
C GLN A 2 4.38 13.16 30.63
N GLY A 3 3.75 13.39 29.47
CA GLY A 3 3.73 12.44 28.35
C GLY A 3 4.75 12.85 27.28
N VAL A 4 5.18 11.87 26.48
CA VAL A 4 5.78 12.05 25.14
C VAL A 4 5.33 10.85 24.27
N PRO A 5 5.05 11.04 22.96
CA PRO A 5 4.00 10.32 22.25
C PRO A 5 4.51 9.18 21.36
N GLY A 6 3.65 8.17 21.16
CA GLY A 6 3.85 7.09 20.20
C GLY A 6 3.76 7.58 18.76
N ARG A 7 4.88 7.45 18.02
CA ARG A 7 4.93 7.51 16.57
C ARG A 7 4.81 6.10 15.99
N ASN A 8 4.15 6.01 14.83
CA ASN A 8 4.16 4.92 13.84
C ASN A 8 3.13 3.79 14.03
N ALA A 9 1.89 4.05 13.64
CA ALA A 9 0.91 3.03 13.26
C ALA A 9 0.07 3.47 12.05
N GLU A 10 0.73 3.70 10.91
CA GLU A 10 0.06 3.73 9.60
C GLU A 10 0.99 3.14 8.56
N ARG A 11 0.73 1.90 8.13
CA ARG A 11 1.14 1.38 6.82
C ARG A 11 0.42 0.07 6.54
N ILE A 12 0.02 -0.07 5.27
CA ILE A 12 -0.62 -1.22 4.61
C ILE A 12 -2.16 -1.20 4.63
N ARG A 13 -2.74 -0.32 3.79
CA ARG A 13 -4.01 -0.57 3.10
C ARG A 13 -3.67 -1.03 1.67
N PRO A 14 -4.25 -2.11 1.14
CA PRO A 14 -4.02 -2.53 -0.24
C PRO A 14 -4.68 -1.57 -1.24
N ALA A 15 -3.95 -1.30 -2.32
CA ALA A 15 -4.29 -0.36 -3.37
C ALA A 15 -5.54 -0.80 -4.17
N LEU A 16 -6.56 0.06 -4.16
CA LEU A 16 -7.65 0.03 -5.14
C LEU A 16 -7.20 0.75 -6.42
N PRO A 17 -7.64 0.32 -7.61
CA PRO A 17 -7.15 0.84 -8.88
C PRO A 17 -7.45 2.33 -9.03
N THR A 18 -6.42 3.03 -9.50
CA THR A 18 -6.39 4.44 -9.85
C THR A 18 -7.56 4.82 -10.75
N VAL A 19 -8.53 5.52 -10.17
CA VAL A 19 -9.46 6.35 -10.94
C VAL A 19 -8.63 7.48 -11.54
N GLU A 20 -8.41 7.41 -12.86
CA GLU A 20 -7.93 8.54 -13.65
C GLU A 20 -8.86 9.73 -13.39
N ARG A 21 -8.40 10.60 -12.50
CA ARG A 21 -8.97 11.94 -12.29
C ARG A 21 -8.85 12.67 -13.62
N ARG A 22 -9.98 12.92 -14.27
CA ARG A 22 -10.10 14.00 -15.23
C ARG A 22 -9.54 15.27 -14.58
N LYS A 23 -8.34 15.68 -15.00
CA LYS A 23 -7.81 17.01 -14.75
C LYS A 23 -8.74 17.99 -15.46
N GLY A 24 -9.57 18.66 -14.67
CA GLY A 24 -10.40 19.78 -15.08
C GLY A 24 -10.67 20.61 -13.84
N ALA A 25 -10.33 21.89 -13.88
CA ALA A 25 -10.40 22.82 -12.76
C ALA A 25 -11.77 22.77 -12.05
N GLY A 26 -11.80 22.21 -10.84
CA GLY A 26 -13.03 22.07 -10.05
C GLY A 26 -12.81 21.70 -8.57
N MET A 27 -11.58 21.81 -8.07
CA MET A 27 -11.17 21.33 -6.74
C MET A 27 -10.95 22.45 -5.71
N ALA A 28 -11.57 23.62 -5.89
CA ALA A 28 -11.52 24.71 -4.90
C ALA A 28 -12.82 24.89 -4.10
N TRP A 29 -13.89 24.11 -4.35
CA TRP A 29 -15.24 24.43 -3.85
C TRP A 29 -15.96 23.33 -3.06
N ILE A 30 -15.28 22.24 -2.68
CA ILE A 30 -15.87 21.16 -1.85
C ILE A 30 -15.55 21.33 -0.35
N ALA A 31 -14.80 22.36 0.04
CA ALA A 31 -14.47 22.61 1.45
C ALA A 31 -15.50 23.47 2.24
N CYS A 32 -16.71 23.73 1.71
CA CYS A 32 -17.69 24.60 2.40
C CYS A 32 -19.13 24.07 2.52
N THR A 33 -19.43 22.83 2.16
CA THR A 33 -20.82 22.30 2.21
C THR A 33 -21.04 21.16 3.20
N LEU A 34 -20.16 20.99 4.20
CA LEU A 34 -20.32 19.99 5.26
C LEU A 34 -19.94 20.56 6.64
N ALA A 35 -20.62 21.63 7.05
CA ALA A 35 -20.61 22.16 8.42
C ALA A 35 -21.88 22.96 8.74
N ALA A 36 -23.07 22.45 8.35
CA ALA A 36 -24.35 23.12 8.64
C ALA A 36 -25.45 22.20 9.18
N ALA A 37 -25.11 20.99 9.62
CA ALA A 37 -26.02 20.15 10.38
C ALA A 37 -25.24 19.53 11.54
N LEU A 38 -25.66 19.85 12.77
CA LEU A 38 -25.10 19.46 14.07
C LEU A 38 -23.92 20.32 14.57
N VAL A 39 -24.20 21.51 15.11
CA VAL A 39 -23.78 22.00 16.45
C VAL A 39 -24.69 23.19 16.79
N GLY A 40 -25.09 23.29 18.06
CA GLY A 40 -26.01 24.29 18.59
C GLY A 40 -25.57 25.75 18.41
N GLY A 41 -26.52 26.64 18.71
CA GLY A 41 -26.42 28.08 18.55
C GLY A 41 -25.13 28.66 19.13
N PHE A 42 -24.38 29.34 18.25
CA PHE A 42 -23.41 30.35 18.63
C PHE A 42 -23.98 31.73 18.28
N PRO A 43 -23.80 32.75 19.13
CA PRO A 43 -24.25 34.10 18.84
C PRO A 43 -23.40 34.70 17.71
N ALA A 44 -24.06 35.37 16.77
CA ALA A 44 -23.41 36.13 15.72
C ALA A 44 -22.61 37.28 16.33
N ALA A 45 -21.28 37.29 16.14
CA ALA A 45 -20.49 38.49 16.30
C ALA A 45 -20.90 39.47 15.18
N GLY A 46 -21.67 40.49 15.56
CA GLY A 46 -22.41 41.37 14.66
C GLY A 46 -21.51 42.24 13.78
N ALA A 47 -21.49 41.94 12.48
CA ALA A 47 -21.45 43.02 11.51
C ALA A 47 -22.87 43.57 11.41
N ASP A 48 -23.05 44.86 11.73
CA ASP A 48 -24.34 45.53 11.58
C ASP A 48 -24.74 45.49 10.10
N GLU A 49 -25.79 44.72 9.78
CA GLU A 49 -26.31 44.59 8.43
C GLU A 49 -26.61 45.97 7.81
N ALA A 50 -27.06 46.94 8.61
CA ALA A 50 -27.30 48.30 8.15
C ALA A 50 -25.99 49.01 7.77
N ALA A 51 -24.92 48.82 8.54
CA ALA A 51 -23.59 49.34 8.22
C ALA A 51 -23.00 48.70 6.95
N LEU A 52 -23.25 47.41 6.73
CA LEU A 52 -22.85 46.72 5.50
C LEU A 52 -23.61 47.21 4.28
N ILE A 53 -24.92 47.45 4.40
CA ILE A 53 -25.72 48.06 3.34
C ILE A 53 -25.21 49.48 3.05
N GLN A 54 -24.90 50.27 4.07
CA GLN A 54 -24.36 51.61 3.89
C GLN A 54 -22.97 51.60 3.23
N ALA A 55 -22.10 50.67 3.62
CA ALA A 55 -20.79 50.47 2.99
C ALA A 55 -20.93 50.01 1.53
N LEU A 56 -21.97 49.24 1.21
CA LEU A 56 -22.30 48.82 -0.16
C LEU A 56 -22.71 49.99 -1.06
N GLU A 57 -23.48 50.93 -0.51
CA GLU A 57 -24.02 52.09 -1.24
C GLU A 57 -23.01 53.23 -1.39
N ARG A 58 -22.21 53.50 -0.35
CA ARG A 58 -21.38 54.71 -0.24
C ARG A 58 -19.88 54.45 -0.09
N GLY A 59 -19.48 53.19 0.11
CA GLY A 59 -18.09 52.83 0.35
C GLY A 59 -17.22 52.82 -0.93
N PRO A 60 -15.89 52.88 -0.79
CA PRO A 60 -14.96 52.68 -1.90
C PRO A 60 -15.07 51.27 -2.49
N ALA A 61 -14.58 51.06 -3.72
CA ALA A 61 -14.75 49.80 -4.46
C ALA A 61 -14.39 48.54 -3.65
N GLN A 62 -13.28 48.58 -2.90
CA GLN A 62 -12.85 47.47 -2.05
C GLN A 62 -13.82 47.22 -0.87
N ALA A 63 -14.29 48.28 -0.21
CA ALA A 63 -15.27 48.17 0.88
C ALA A 63 -16.61 47.60 0.39
N ARG A 64 -17.02 47.91 -0.84
CA ARG A 64 -18.23 47.34 -1.47
C ARG A 64 -18.07 45.84 -1.73
N VAL A 65 -16.90 45.39 -2.19
CA VAL A 65 -16.59 43.96 -2.35
C VAL A 65 -16.63 43.23 -1.02
N ASP A 66 -15.99 43.80 0.01
CA ASP A 66 -15.95 43.18 1.34
C ASP A 66 -17.34 43.17 2.00
N ALA A 67 -18.14 44.22 1.78
CA ALA A 67 -19.55 44.26 2.18
C ALA A 67 -20.37 43.15 1.51
N CYS A 68 -20.24 42.93 0.18
CA CYS A 68 -20.89 41.80 -0.50
C CYS A 68 -20.50 40.45 0.10
N ARG A 69 -19.22 40.24 0.42
CA ARG A 69 -18.73 38.97 1.00
C ARG A 69 -19.29 38.73 2.39
N GLN A 70 -19.40 39.77 3.21
CA GLN A 70 -19.99 39.66 4.54
C GLN A 70 -21.51 39.46 4.45
N LEU A 71 -22.20 40.20 3.57
CA LEU A 71 -23.63 40.02 3.31
C LEU A 71 -23.97 38.63 2.75
N ALA A 72 -23.06 37.95 2.06
CA ALA A 72 -23.26 36.55 1.68
C ALA A 72 -23.34 35.59 2.89
N ARG A 73 -22.82 36.00 4.05
CA ARG A 73 -22.87 35.20 5.29
C ARG A 73 -23.98 35.63 6.23
N VAL A 74 -24.26 36.93 6.31
CA VAL A 74 -25.17 37.51 7.32
C VAL A 74 -26.39 38.23 6.72
N GLY A 75 -26.49 38.34 5.40
CA GLY A 75 -27.49 39.14 4.71
C GLY A 75 -28.91 38.57 4.82
N THR A 76 -29.86 39.48 5.04
CA THR A 76 -31.29 39.20 5.06
C THR A 76 -31.99 39.87 3.87
N ARG A 77 -33.32 39.76 3.82
CA ARG A 77 -34.17 40.46 2.83
C ARG A 77 -33.89 41.97 2.73
N ARG A 78 -33.36 42.61 3.80
CA ARG A 78 -33.07 44.05 3.84
C ARG A 78 -31.94 44.45 2.90
N ALA A 79 -30.96 43.57 2.68
CA ALA A 79 -29.82 43.83 1.80
C ALA A 79 -30.14 43.64 0.31
N VAL A 80 -31.26 42.98 -0.02
CA VAL A 80 -31.62 42.62 -1.40
C VAL A 80 -31.69 43.82 -2.35
N PRO A 81 -32.33 44.96 -2.02
CA PRO A 81 -32.39 46.11 -2.93
C PRO A 81 -31.00 46.69 -3.22
N ALA A 82 -30.16 46.80 -2.19
CA ALA A 82 -28.82 47.35 -2.31
C ALA A 82 -27.93 46.43 -3.17
N LEU A 83 -28.00 45.11 -2.95
CA LEU A 83 -27.30 44.12 -3.78
C LEU A 83 -27.83 44.08 -5.22
N ALA A 84 -29.14 44.23 -5.42
CA ALA A 84 -29.74 44.24 -6.76
C ALA A 84 -29.24 45.43 -7.59
N GLY A 85 -29.05 46.60 -6.97
CA GLY A 85 -28.49 47.79 -7.63
C GLY A 85 -27.08 47.58 -8.20
N LEU A 86 -26.33 46.60 -7.68
CA LEU A 86 -24.97 46.28 -8.15
C LEU A 86 -24.93 45.28 -9.31
N LEU A 87 -26.05 44.66 -9.67
CA LEU A 87 -26.07 43.58 -10.66
C LEU A 87 -25.65 44.03 -12.06
N GLY A 88 -25.81 45.32 -12.37
CA GLY A 88 -25.39 45.92 -13.64
C GLY A 88 -23.93 46.37 -13.70
N ASP A 89 -23.20 46.35 -12.59
CA ASP A 89 -21.80 46.76 -12.52
C ASP A 89 -20.88 45.58 -12.91
N PRO A 90 -20.08 45.66 -14.00
CA PRO A 90 -19.18 44.58 -14.41
C PRO A 90 -18.19 44.12 -13.34
N ALA A 91 -17.74 45.01 -12.46
CA ALA A 91 -16.77 44.69 -11.42
C ALA A 91 -17.42 44.08 -10.17
N LEU A 92 -18.65 44.49 -9.83
CA LEU A 92 -19.32 44.13 -8.58
C LEU A 92 -20.45 43.09 -8.75
N SER A 93 -20.96 42.88 -9.95
CA SER A 93 -22.08 41.97 -10.23
C SER A 93 -21.81 40.54 -9.76
N HIS A 94 -20.58 40.05 -9.89
CA HIS A 94 -20.23 38.72 -9.39
C HIS A 94 -20.40 38.58 -7.87
N TRP A 95 -19.92 39.57 -7.11
CA TRP A 95 -20.01 39.58 -5.66
C TRP A 95 -21.45 39.78 -5.17
N ALA A 96 -22.20 40.65 -5.84
CA ALA A 96 -23.60 40.89 -5.53
C ALA A 96 -24.46 39.64 -5.75
N ARG A 97 -24.21 38.89 -6.84
CA ARG A 97 -24.89 37.62 -7.12
C ARG A 97 -24.60 36.56 -6.08
N ILE A 98 -23.34 36.39 -5.66
CA ILE A 98 -22.99 35.42 -4.60
C ILE A 98 -23.74 35.75 -3.30
N ALA A 99 -23.83 37.02 -2.93
CA ALA A 99 -24.57 37.45 -1.75
C ALA A 99 -26.08 37.15 -1.88
N LEU A 100 -26.68 37.45 -3.05
CA LEU A 100 -28.08 37.13 -3.33
C LEU A 100 -28.35 35.62 -3.41
N GLU A 101 -27.39 34.82 -3.87
CA GLU A 101 -27.47 33.35 -3.88
C GLU A 101 -27.58 32.77 -2.47
N ALA A 102 -26.85 33.35 -1.51
CA ALA A 102 -26.87 32.91 -0.10
C ALA A 102 -28.03 33.50 0.71
N THR A 103 -28.62 34.62 0.27
CA THR A 103 -29.69 35.31 1.00
C THR A 103 -30.96 34.44 1.05
N PRO A 104 -31.52 34.12 2.23
CA PRO A 104 -32.77 33.35 2.32
C PRO A 104 -33.98 34.15 1.79
N GLY A 105 -34.98 33.45 1.23
CA GLY A 105 -36.26 34.05 0.83
C GLY A 105 -36.46 34.27 -0.68
N PRO A 106 -37.72 34.41 -1.14
CA PRO A 106 -38.05 34.58 -2.57
C PRO A 106 -37.64 35.96 -3.14
N GLU A 107 -37.40 36.95 -2.29
CA GLU A 107 -37.09 38.34 -2.68
C GLU A 107 -35.78 38.43 -3.46
N ALA A 108 -34.75 37.69 -3.04
CA ALA A 108 -33.47 37.64 -3.75
C ALA A 108 -33.63 37.06 -5.16
N SER A 109 -34.44 36.01 -5.32
CA SER A 109 -34.76 35.44 -6.63
C SER A 109 -35.60 36.41 -7.48
N ALA A 110 -36.54 37.13 -6.87
CA ALA A 110 -37.34 38.14 -7.56
C ALA A 110 -36.50 39.30 -8.09
N ALA A 111 -35.54 39.79 -7.30
CA ALA A 111 -34.58 40.80 -7.72
C ALA A 111 -33.71 40.33 -8.90
N LEU A 112 -33.20 39.10 -8.84
CA LEU A 112 -32.45 38.50 -9.94
C LEU A 112 -33.32 38.36 -11.22
N ARG A 113 -34.59 37.97 -11.10
CA ARG A 113 -35.51 37.86 -12.25
C ARG A 113 -35.79 39.22 -12.91
N ALA A 114 -35.96 40.28 -12.12
CA ALA A 114 -36.26 41.62 -12.62
C ALA A 114 -35.16 42.16 -13.56
N GLU A 115 -33.91 41.79 -13.30
CA GLU A 115 -32.74 42.28 -14.03
C GLU A 115 -32.45 41.52 -15.34
N LEU A 116 -33.11 40.38 -15.59
CA LEU A 116 -32.87 39.54 -16.76
C LEU A 116 -33.18 40.23 -18.10
N SER A 117 -34.20 41.08 -18.13
CA SER A 117 -34.59 41.84 -19.33
C SER A 117 -33.63 42.99 -19.61
N ARG A 118 -33.06 43.59 -18.56
CA ARG A 118 -32.20 44.79 -18.64
C ARG A 118 -30.77 44.46 -19.04
N LEU A 119 -30.19 43.40 -18.46
CA LEU A 119 -28.77 43.07 -18.64
C LEU A 119 -28.56 42.14 -19.84
N THR A 120 -27.39 42.18 -20.48
CA THR A 120 -27.01 41.36 -21.65
C THR A 120 -25.66 40.68 -21.45
N GLY A 121 -25.31 39.71 -22.31
CA GLY A 121 -24.01 39.04 -22.32
C GLY A 121 -23.66 38.33 -21.00
N SER A 122 -22.41 38.49 -20.55
CA SER A 122 -21.86 37.81 -19.37
C SER A 122 -22.61 38.12 -18.07
N LEU A 123 -23.13 39.35 -17.92
CA LEU A 123 -23.91 39.75 -16.75
C LEU A 123 -25.24 39.00 -16.66
N ARG A 124 -25.95 38.90 -17.80
CA ARG A 124 -27.19 38.11 -17.90
C ARG A 124 -26.93 36.63 -17.62
N ALA A 125 -25.88 36.06 -18.23
CA ALA A 125 -25.50 34.67 -17.99
C ALA A 125 -25.17 34.38 -16.51
N GLY A 126 -24.52 35.33 -15.83
CA GLY A 126 -24.25 35.27 -14.40
C GLY A 126 -25.53 35.20 -13.56
N ILE A 127 -26.51 36.06 -13.84
CA ILE A 127 -27.80 36.07 -13.13
C ILE A 127 -28.59 34.78 -13.36
N ILE A 128 -28.63 34.31 -14.61
CA ILE A 128 -29.25 33.04 -14.96
C ILE A 128 -28.65 31.88 -14.14
N THR A 129 -27.31 31.86 -14.01
CA THR A 129 -26.61 30.86 -13.20
C THR A 129 -27.05 30.92 -11.73
N SER A 130 -27.15 32.13 -11.17
CA SER A 130 -27.59 32.36 -9.79
C SER A 130 -29.03 31.89 -9.55
N LEU A 131 -29.94 32.14 -10.50
CA LEU A 131 -31.33 31.62 -10.43
C LEU A 131 -31.38 30.08 -10.46
N GLY A 132 -30.49 29.45 -11.24
CA GLY A 132 -30.31 28.00 -11.24
C GLY A 132 -29.78 27.44 -9.92
N VAL A 133 -28.79 28.10 -9.31
CA VAL A 133 -28.25 27.73 -7.98
C VAL A 133 -29.33 27.80 -6.91
N ARG A 134 -30.15 28.86 -6.93
CA ARG A 134 -31.28 29.04 -6.02
C ARG A 134 -32.47 28.13 -6.31
N ARG A 135 -32.44 27.36 -7.41
CA ARG A 135 -33.53 26.50 -7.89
C ARG A 135 -34.87 27.23 -8.01
N ASP A 136 -34.84 28.45 -8.54
CA ASP A 136 -36.02 29.32 -8.62
C ASP A 136 -37.04 28.84 -9.66
N VAL A 137 -38.11 28.20 -9.21
CA VAL A 137 -39.17 27.66 -10.08
C VAL A 137 -39.87 28.76 -10.87
N ALA A 138 -40.00 29.97 -10.31
CA ALA A 138 -40.62 31.11 -10.98
C ALA A 138 -39.80 31.62 -12.19
N ALA A 139 -38.51 31.30 -12.27
CA ALA A 139 -37.67 31.65 -13.43
C ALA A 139 -37.88 30.72 -14.63
N VAL A 140 -38.50 29.55 -14.48
CA VAL A 140 -38.62 28.55 -15.55
C VAL A 140 -39.21 29.12 -16.85
N PRO A 141 -40.32 29.91 -16.85
CA PRO A 141 -40.89 30.44 -18.08
C PRO A 141 -39.98 31.43 -18.82
N VAL A 142 -39.20 32.24 -18.07
CA VAL A 142 -38.25 33.18 -18.70
C VAL A 142 -37.01 32.44 -19.21
N LEU A 143 -36.48 31.48 -18.45
CA LEU A 143 -35.34 30.67 -18.86
C LEU A 143 -35.65 29.82 -20.10
N ALA A 144 -36.86 29.25 -20.18
CA ALA A 144 -37.31 28.49 -21.34
C ALA A 144 -37.31 29.32 -22.64
N ARG A 145 -37.67 30.62 -22.56
CA ARG A 145 -37.56 31.54 -23.70
C ARG A 145 -36.11 31.84 -24.05
N LEU A 146 -35.24 31.99 -23.04
CA LEU A 146 -33.81 32.30 -23.22
C LEU A 146 -33.00 31.15 -23.84
N LEU A 147 -33.52 29.92 -23.88
CA LEU A 147 -32.93 28.81 -24.66
C LEU A 147 -32.84 29.11 -26.17
N ARG A 148 -33.64 30.05 -26.68
CA ARG A 148 -33.63 30.47 -28.10
C ARG A 148 -32.89 31.79 -28.31
N ASN A 149 -32.16 32.28 -27.31
CA ASN A 149 -31.42 33.52 -27.42
C ASN A 149 -30.27 33.36 -28.44
N PRO A 150 -30.04 34.33 -29.34
CA PRO A 150 -28.92 34.28 -30.28
C PRO A 150 -27.55 34.29 -29.59
N ASP A 151 -27.45 34.84 -28.37
CA ASP A 151 -26.26 34.74 -27.56
C ASP A 151 -26.12 33.32 -26.97
N ALA A 152 -25.16 32.57 -27.51
CA ALA A 152 -24.86 31.20 -27.09
C ALA A 152 -24.52 31.10 -25.60
N GLN A 153 -23.88 32.11 -25.01
CA GLN A 153 -23.55 32.10 -23.58
C GLN A 153 -24.80 32.20 -22.72
N THR A 154 -25.70 33.13 -23.04
CA THR A 154 -27.02 33.26 -22.37
C THR A 154 -27.84 31.99 -22.52
N ALA A 155 -27.89 31.41 -23.73
CA ALA A 155 -28.68 30.21 -23.99
C ALA A 155 -28.12 28.97 -23.27
N ALA A 156 -26.80 28.81 -23.21
CA ALA A 156 -26.15 27.73 -22.46
C ALA A 156 -26.35 27.88 -20.95
N ALA A 157 -26.24 29.11 -20.42
CA ALA A 157 -26.55 29.38 -19.02
C ALA A 157 -28.01 29.03 -18.69
N ALA A 158 -28.95 29.36 -19.58
CA ALA A 158 -30.36 29.04 -19.40
C ALA A 158 -30.61 27.53 -19.37
N ALA A 159 -29.93 26.76 -20.23
CA ALA A 159 -30.02 25.30 -20.21
C ALA A 159 -29.52 24.72 -18.88
N HIS A 160 -28.33 25.11 -18.42
CA HIS A 160 -27.80 24.65 -17.13
C HIS A 160 -28.66 25.07 -15.93
N ALA A 161 -29.20 26.30 -15.96
CA ALA A 161 -30.08 26.78 -14.89
C ALA A 161 -31.39 25.96 -14.82
N LEU A 162 -32.02 25.67 -15.97
CA LEU A 162 -33.18 24.80 -16.04
C LEU A 162 -32.86 23.38 -15.54
N GLY A 163 -31.69 22.85 -15.89
CA GLY A 163 -31.22 21.56 -15.38
C GLY A 163 -31.13 21.52 -13.86
N ARG A 164 -30.53 22.56 -13.25
CA ARG A 164 -30.41 22.66 -11.78
C ARG A 164 -31.74 22.89 -11.06
N ILE A 165 -32.69 23.62 -11.68
CA ILE A 165 -34.02 23.84 -11.11
C ILE A 165 -34.80 22.52 -11.00
N GLY A 166 -34.70 21.64 -12.01
CA GLY A 166 -35.14 20.25 -11.87
C GLY A 166 -36.63 20.05 -11.65
N THR A 167 -37.48 20.82 -12.35
CA THR A 167 -38.95 20.66 -12.31
C THR A 167 -39.49 20.02 -13.59
N PRO A 168 -40.70 19.44 -13.58
CA PRO A 168 -41.31 18.88 -14.79
C PRO A 168 -41.43 19.92 -15.92
N ALA A 169 -41.74 21.17 -15.58
CA ALA A 169 -41.77 22.28 -16.53
C ALA A 169 -40.39 22.61 -17.12
N ALA A 170 -39.32 22.58 -16.30
CA ALA A 170 -37.96 22.77 -16.77
C ALA A 170 -37.49 21.62 -17.69
N SER A 171 -37.83 20.38 -17.33
CA SER A 171 -37.61 19.20 -18.17
C SER A 171 -38.31 19.35 -19.52
N ALA A 172 -39.60 19.69 -19.55
CA ALA A 172 -40.34 19.90 -20.79
C ALA A 172 -39.70 20.99 -21.67
N ALA A 173 -39.21 22.09 -21.08
CA ALA A 173 -38.52 23.15 -21.82
C ALA A 173 -37.20 22.67 -22.45
N LEU A 174 -36.38 21.91 -21.70
CA LEU A 174 -35.14 21.32 -22.20
C LEU A 174 -35.37 20.30 -23.31
N GLU A 175 -36.42 19.48 -23.19
CA GLU A 175 -36.80 18.48 -24.19
C GLU A 175 -37.28 19.14 -25.49
N GLN A 176 -38.10 20.19 -25.41
CA GLN A 176 -38.50 20.97 -26.57
C GLN A 176 -37.31 21.66 -27.24
N ALA A 177 -36.31 22.11 -26.47
CA ALA A 177 -35.10 22.68 -27.01
C ALA A 177 -34.23 21.61 -27.69
N ALA A 178 -34.06 20.44 -27.07
CA ALA A 178 -33.33 19.32 -27.68
C ALA A 178 -33.94 18.90 -29.03
N ALA A 179 -35.27 18.81 -29.13
CA ALA A 179 -35.96 18.46 -30.37
C ALA A 179 -35.78 19.48 -31.50
N LYS A 180 -35.53 20.76 -31.16
CA LYS A 180 -35.34 21.84 -32.14
C LYS A 180 -33.87 22.12 -32.46
N ALA A 181 -32.94 21.48 -31.74
CA ALA A 181 -31.50 21.61 -31.88
C ALA A 181 -31.00 23.05 -32.22
N PRO A 182 -31.21 24.05 -31.33
CA PRO A 182 -30.72 25.40 -31.56
C PRO A 182 -29.21 25.40 -31.83
N ALA A 183 -28.78 26.17 -32.82
CA ALA A 183 -27.37 26.27 -33.19
C ALA A 183 -26.50 26.64 -31.97
N GLY A 184 -25.44 25.86 -31.71
CA GLY A 184 -24.51 26.10 -30.60
C GLY A 184 -24.87 25.45 -29.25
N LEU A 185 -26.04 24.82 -29.09
CA LEU A 185 -26.47 24.21 -27.81
C LEU A 185 -26.34 22.68 -27.74
N GLY A 186 -25.97 22.00 -28.83
CA GLY A 186 -25.97 20.53 -28.91
C GLY A 186 -25.18 19.84 -27.78
N GLY A 187 -24.00 20.36 -27.42
CA GLY A 187 -23.17 19.79 -26.35
C GLY A 187 -23.62 20.11 -24.92
N VAL A 188 -24.58 21.03 -24.75
CA VAL A 188 -25.02 21.55 -23.44
C VAL A 188 -26.36 20.95 -23.01
N LEU A 189 -27.24 20.67 -23.97
CA LEU A 189 -28.60 20.21 -23.69
C LEU A 189 -28.63 18.83 -23.03
N ASP A 190 -27.81 17.89 -23.48
CA ASP A 190 -27.76 16.54 -22.91
C ASP A 190 -27.28 16.51 -21.45
N PRO A 191 -26.16 17.17 -21.07
CA PRO A 191 -25.81 17.36 -19.67
C PRO A 191 -26.89 18.07 -18.85
N ALA A 192 -27.51 19.14 -19.38
CA ALA A 192 -28.57 19.86 -18.67
C ALA A 192 -29.83 18.99 -18.44
N ARG A 193 -30.20 18.15 -19.39
CA ARG A 193 -31.30 17.17 -19.25
C ARG A 193 -30.97 16.11 -18.21
N LEU A 194 -29.73 15.64 -18.19
CA LEU A 194 -29.26 14.69 -17.18
C LEU A 194 -29.33 15.32 -15.77
N ASP A 195 -28.80 16.53 -15.59
CA ASP A 195 -28.88 17.27 -14.33
C ASP A 195 -30.34 17.48 -13.89
N CYS A 196 -31.24 17.78 -14.83
CA CYS A 196 -32.67 17.91 -14.59
C CYS A 196 -33.28 16.60 -14.09
N ALA A 197 -32.96 15.48 -14.73
CA ALA A 197 -33.45 14.17 -14.35
C ALA A 197 -32.94 13.74 -12.96
N ASP A 198 -31.68 14.02 -12.65
CA ASP A 198 -31.10 13.77 -11.32
C ASP A 198 -31.81 14.62 -10.24
N ALA A 199 -32.08 15.90 -10.53
CA ALA A 199 -32.81 16.79 -9.63
C ALA A 199 -34.28 16.35 -9.43
N LEU A 200 -34.97 15.93 -10.50
CA LEU A 200 -36.32 15.36 -10.45
C LEU A 200 -36.36 14.10 -9.59
N LEU A 201 -35.38 13.21 -9.76
CA LEU A 201 -35.27 11.97 -8.98
C LEU A 201 -35.06 12.28 -7.49
N ALA A 202 -34.18 13.25 -7.17
CA ALA A 202 -33.92 13.69 -5.81
C ALA A 202 -35.16 14.35 -5.16
N ALA A 203 -35.99 15.04 -5.94
CA ALA A 203 -37.26 15.62 -5.50
C ALA A 203 -38.41 14.60 -5.40
N GLY A 204 -38.19 13.32 -5.73
CA GLY A 204 -39.20 12.27 -5.66
C GLY A 204 -40.07 12.12 -6.92
N HIS A 205 -39.85 12.92 -7.96
CA HIS A 205 -40.55 12.83 -9.25
C HIS A 205 -39.99 11.68 -10.11
N ARG A 206 -40.11 10.43 -9.61
CA ARG A 206 -39.49 9.24 -10.21
C ARG A 206 -39.94 8.96 -11.65
N ARG A 207 -41.22 9.18 -11.95
CA ARG A 207 -41.78 8.93 -13.29
C ARG A 207 -41.18 9.87 -14.33
N ASP A 208 -41.14 11.16 -14.03
CA ASP A 208 -40.63 12.19 -14.93
C ASP A 208 -39.12 12.03 -15.13
N ALA A 209 -38.37 11.75 -14.06
CA ALA A 209 -36.94 11.46 -14.14
C ALA A 209 -36.65 10.23 -15.00
N ARG A 210 -37.40 9.13 -14.79
CA ARG A 210 -37.28 7.88 -15.55
C ARG A 210 -37.41 8.13 -17.05
N GLU A 211 -38.40 8.92 -17.44
CA GLU A 211 -38.67 9.21 -18.85
C GLU A 211 -37.50 9.95 -19.51
N VAL A 212 -36.92 10.94 -18.83
CA VAL A 212 -35.74 11.67 -19.33
C VAL A 212 -34.53 10.75 -19.45
N PHE A 213 -34.25 9.93 -18.43
CA PHE A 213 -33.14 8.97 -18.48
C PHE A 213 -33.29 7.95 -19.61
N ASP A 214 -34.51 7.44 -19.84
CA ASP A 214 -34.79 6.51 -20.92
C ASP A 214 -34.58 7.14 -22.30
N ARG A 215 -34.99 8.40 -22.50
CA ARG A 215 -34.75 9.13 -23.76
C ARG A 215 -33.26 9.36 -24.00
N LEU A 216 -32.51 9.80 -22.98
CA LEU A 216 -31.05 10.00 -23.08
C LEU A 216 -30.31 8.71 -23.41
N ARG A 217 -30.79 7.56 -22.91
CA ARG A 217 -30.24 6.24 -23.25
C ARG A 217 -30.62 5.80 -24.67
N ALA A 218 -31.88 6.02 -25.08
CA ALA A 218 -32.38 5.64 -26.39
C ALA A 218 -31.83 6.49 -27.54
N ALA A 219 -31.39 7.73 -27.29
CA ALA A 219 -30.79 8.60 -28.31
C ALA A 219 -29.58 7.99 -29.03
N ARG A 220 -28.94 6.96 -28.44
CA ARG A 220 -27.91 6.14 -29.08
C ARG A 220 -28.43 5.30 -30.26
N THR A 221 -29.63 4.73 -30.18
CA THR A 221 -30.09 3.75 -31.18
C THR A 221 -30.43 4.39 -32.52
N ALA A 222 -30.75 5.69 -32.53
CA ALA A 222 -31.09 6.43 -33.74
C ALA A 222 -29.87 6.77 -34.62
N SER A 223 -28.67 6.97 -34.03
CA SER A 223 -27.47 7.35 -34.77
C SER A 223 -26.55 6.18 -35.15
N GLY A 224 -26.81 4.96 -34.66
CA GLY A 224 -25.95 3.78 -34.84
C GLY A 224 -26.29 2.87 -36.02
N GLY A 225 -27.32 3.20 -36.81
CA GLY A 225 -27.88 2.32 -37.84
C GLY A 225 -27.27 2.43 -39.24
N ARG A 226 -25.95 2.53 -39.41
CA ARG A 226 -25.26 2.26 -40.71
C ARG A 226 -23.80 1.87 -40.52
N GLN A 227 -23.54 0.71 -39.93
CA GLN A 227 -22.31 -0.05 -40.21
C GLN A 227 -22.66 -1.54 -40.31
N GLY A 228 -23.17 -1.92 -41.50
CA GLY A 228 -23.14 -3.29 -41.98
C GLY A 228 -21.85 -3.56 -42.75
N PRO A 229 -21.46 -4.84 -42.95
CA PRO A 229 -20.09 -5.22 -43.28
C PRO A 229 -19.69 -4.80 -44.70
N SER A 230 -18.43 -4.39 -44.81
CA SER A 230 -17.72 -4.08 -46.05
C SER A 230 -17.94 -5.14 -47.15
N GLY A 231 -18.57 -4.71 -48.25
CA GLY A 231 -18.66 -5.46 -49.51
C GLY A 231 -18.75 -4.50 -50.71
N ALA A 232 -17.59 -4.21 -51.31
CA ALA A 232 -17.29 -3.74 -52.67
C ALA A 232 -18.42 -3.12 -53.56
N ARG A 233 -18.25 -1.85 -53.98
CA ARG A 233 -17.87 -1.40 -55.36
C ARG A 233 -18.19 0.08 -55.60
N SER A 234 -17.31 0.69 -56.38
CA SER A 234 -17.28 2.07 -56.89
C SER A 234 -18.46 2.43 -57.79
N ALA A 235 -19.01 3.66 -57.64
CA ALA A 235 -19.39 4.56 -58.74
C ALA A 235 -19.71 6.00 -58.25
N ARG A 236 -19.20 6.99 -58.99
CA ARG A 236 -19.37 8.46 -58.85
C ARG A 236 -20.77 8.95 -59.29
N ALA A 237 -21.35 9.95 -58.60
CA ALA A 237 -22.05 11.14 -59.14
C ALA A 237 -22.61 12.05 -58.01
N PRO A 238 -22.90 13.36 -58.25
CA PRO A 238 -22.72 14.43 -57.25
C PRO A 238 -24.00 15.06 -56.67
N SER A 239 -23.84 15.67 -55.48
CA SER A 239 -24.51 16.88 -54.94
C SER A 239 -26.03 17.08 -55.11
N ALA A 240 -26.80 16.98 -54.00
CA ALA A 240 -27.84 17.98 -53.65
C ALA A 240 -28.36 17.82 -52.19
N ARG A 241 -28.26 18.91 -51.41
CA ARG A 241 -29.16 19.41 -50.34
C ARG A 241 -29.79 18.40 -49.35
N SER A 242 -29.29 18.40 -48.12
CA SER A 242 -29.95 19.06 -46.98
C SER A 242 -29.07 18.88 -45.74
N GLY A 243 -28.58 20.01 -45.20
CA GLY A 243 -27.90 20.01 -43.91
C GLY A 243 -28.91 19.70 -42.82
N ARG A 244 -29.12 18.42 -42.50
CA ARG A 244 -29.63 18.04 -41.19
C ARG A 244 -28.50 18.33 -40.19
N PRO A 245 -28.74 19.08 -39.10
CA PRO A 245 -27.75 19.19 -38.05
C PRO A 245 -27.49 17.77 -37.56
N VAL A 246 -26.22 17.37 -37.60
CA VAL A 246 -25.76 16.08 -37.08
C VAL A 246 -26.17 16.04 -35.61
N GLU A 247 -27.21 15.27 -35.27
CA GLU A 247 -27.54 14.95 -33.89
C GLU A 247 -26.33 14.22 -33.31
N SER A 248 -25.48 14.97 -32.62
CA SER A 248 -24.31 14.40 -31.96
C SER A 248 -24.82 13.48 -30.86
N SER A 249 -24.57 12.18 -31.01
CA SER A 249 -24.87 11.18 -29.99
C SER A 249 -24.43 11.65 -28.60
N PRO A 250 -25.21 11.40 -27.53
CA PRO A 250 -24.85 11.81 -26.18
C PRO A 250 -23.46 11.30 -25.80
N SER A 251 -22.68 12.12 -25.10
CA SER A 251 -21.34 11.73 -24.65
C SER A 251 -21.39 10.48 -23.76
N ALA A 252 -20.31 9.69 -23.73
CA ALA A 252 -20.26 8.47 -22.91
C ALA A 252 -20.54 8.73 -21.42
N ALA A 253 -20.14 9.91 -20.91
CA ALA A 253 -20.44 10.32 -19.54
C ALA A 253 -21.93 10.55 -19.30
N VAL A 254 -22.64 11.17 -20.26
CA VAL A 254 -24.08 11.36 -20.19
C VAL A 254 -24.81 10.02 -20.26
N ARG A 255 -24.39 9.12 -21.16
CA ARG A 255 -24.97 7.77 -21.26
C ARG A 255 -24.80 6.98 -19.96
N ALA A 256 -23.61 7.02 -19.37
CA ALA A 256 -23.34 6.38 -18.08
C ALA A 256 -24.24 6.94 -16.97
N GLY A 257 -24.41 8.27 -16.91
CA GLY A 257 -25.34 8.93 -15.99
C GLY A 257 -26.78 8.50 -16.20
N ALA A 258 -27.23 8.50 -17.45
CA ALA A 258 -28.58 8.10 -17.82
C ALA A 258 -28.88 6.64 -17.45
N VAL A 259 -27.95 5.71 -17.67
CA VAL A 259 -28.10 4.31 -17.23
C VAL A 259 -28.24 4.21 -15.72
N ARG A 260 -27.38 4.90 -14.94
CA ARG A 260 -27.46 4.88 -13.47
C ARG A 260 -28.81 5.43 -12.99
N GLY A 261 -29.21 6.57 -13.52
CA GLY A 261 -30.48 7.22 -13.19
C GLY A 261 -31.69 6.37 -13.56
N ALA A 262 -31.68 5.78 -14.76
CA ALA A 262 -32.74 4.90 -15.25
C ALA A 262 -32.94 3.65 -14.37
N ILE A 263 -31.85 3.06 -13.87
CA ILE A 263 -31.91 1.92 -12.95
C ILE A 263 -32.40 2.39 -11.57
N ALA A 264 -31.84 3.48 -11.04
CA ALA A 264 -32.20 4.02 -9.74
C ALA A 264 -33.67 4.47 -9.66
N SER A 265 -34.20 5.09 -10.72
CA SER A 265 -35.59 5.56 -10.78
C SER A 265 -36.62 4.42 -10.79
N ARG A 266 -36.19 3.18 -11.10
CA ARG A 266 -37.02 1.97 -11.17
C ARG A 266 -37.00 1.12 -9.89
N GLY A 267 -36.08 1.38 -8.97
CA GLY A 267 -35.92 0.56 -7.76
C GLY A 267 -35.71 -0.92 -8.11
N ALA A 268 -36.51 -1.83 -7.52
CA ALA A 268 -36.41 -3.27 -7.73
C ALA A 268 -36.62 -3.71 -9.20
N GLU A 269 -37.50 -3.02 -9.94
CA GLU A 269 -37.69 -3.27 -11.39
C GLU A 269 -36.44 -2.90 -12.22
N GLY A 270 -35.53 -2.11 -11.65
CA GLY A 270 -34.26 -1.73 -12.27
C GLY A 270 -33.37 -2.93 -12.57
N ALA A 271 -33.55 -4.05 -11.88
CA ALA A 271 -32.80 -5.29 -12.13
C ALA A 271 -32.96 -5.82 -13.56
N ALA A 272 -34.17 -5.72 -14.14
CA ALA A 272 -34.41 -6.16 -15.52
C ALA A 272 -33.64 -5.30 -16.52
N LEU A 273 -33.69 -3.97 -16.35
CA LEU A 273 -32.95 -3.03 -17.17
C LEU A 273 -31.44 -3.22 -17.02
N LEU A 274 -30.97 -3.45 -15.80
CA LEU A 274 -29.57 -3.71 -15.52
C LEU A 274 -29.07 -4.94 -16.29
N LEU A 275 -29.80 -6.06 -16.22
CA LEU A 275 -29.44 -7.28 -16.95
C LEU A 275 -29.44 -7.08 -18.46
N GLN A 276 -30.39 -6.30 -18.99
CA GLN A 276 -30.40 -5.92 -20.40
C GLN A 276 -29.13 -5.14 -20.77
N VAL A 277 -28.80 -4.08 -20.01
CA VAL A 277 -27.62 -3.25 -20.27
C VAL A 277 -26.32 -4.05 -20.13
N LEU A 278 -26.24 -5.00 -19.22
CA LEU A 278 -25.09 -5.90 -19.12
C LEU A 278 -24.89 -6.79 -20.35
N ARG A 279 -25.97 -7.18 -21.03
CA ARG A 279 -25.91 -8.03 -22.23
C ARG A 279 -25.70 -7.23 -23.52
N GLU A 280 -26.31 -6.06 -23.62
CA GLU A 280 -26.39 -5.31 -24.88
C GLU A 280 -25.59 -3.99 -24.87
N GLY A 281 -25.27 -3.47 -23.67
CA GLY A 281 -24.62 -2.18 -23.48
C GLY A 281 -23.13 -2.17 -23.82
N ASP A 282 -22.58 -0.97 -24.03
CA ASP A 282 -21.13 -0.81 -24.17
C ASP A 282 -20.42 -1.01 -22.81
N ALA A 283 -19.08 -1.06 -22.79
CA ALA A 283 -18.34 -1.30 -21.54
C ALA A 283 -18.60 -0.21 -20.48
N VAL A 284 -18.84 1.04 -20.91
CA VAL A 284 -19.09 2.18 -20.01
C VAL A 284 -20.47 2.06 -19.38
N GLU A 285 -21.48 1.72 -20.18
CA GLU A 285 -22.86 1.49 -19.73
C GLU A 285 -22.97 0.27 -18.84
N ALA A 286 -22.28 -0.83 -19.17
CA ALA A 286 -22.23 -2.03 -18.35
C ALA A 286 -21.60 -1.72 -16.97
N GLY A 287 -20.48 -0.99 -16.94
CA GLY A 287 -19.86 -0.53 -15.69
C GLY A 287 -20.78 0.38 -14.87
N ALA A 288 -21.49 1.29 -15.53
CA ALA A 288 -22.49 2.15 -14.89
C ALA A 288 -23.66 1.36 -14.31
N ALA A 289 -24.13 0.33 -15.01
CA ALA A 289 -25.20 -0.56 -14.55
C ALA A 289 -24.79 -1.38 -13.31
N LEU A 290 -23.57 -1.92 -13.30
CA LEU A 290 -23.01 -2.64 -12.14
C LEU A 290 -22.86 -1.73 -10.92
N TRP A 291 -22.35 -0.51 -11.13
CA TRP A 291 -22.26 0.48 -10.06
C TRP A 291 -23.64 0.82 -9.48
N ALA A 292 -24.64 0.99 -10.36
CA ALA A 292 -26.02 1.26 -9.95
C ALA A 292 -26.64 0.09 -9.16
N ALA A 293 -26.33 -1.16 -9.54
CA ALA A 293 -26.71 -2.34 -8.77
C ALA A 293 -26.27 -2.18 -7.32
N CYS A 294 -24.96 -2.00 -7.09
CA CYS A 294 -24.38 -2.02 -5.75
C CYS A 294 -24.94 -0.95 -4.82
N ARG A 295 -25.36 0.20 -5.34
CA ARG A 295 -25.73 1.37 -4.53
C ARG A 295 -27.21 1.70 -4.50
N HIS A 296 -27.94 1.39 -5.56
CA HIS A 296 -29.31 1.90 -5.75
C HIS A 296 -30.38 0.80 -5.86
N VAL A 297 -29.98 -0.46 -5.99
CA VAL A 297 -30.92 -1.59 -6.08
C VAL A 297 -30.64 -2.59 -4.95
N PRO A 298 -31.18 -2.34 -3.74
CA PRO A 298 -31.07 -3.28 -2.62
C PRO A 298 -31.97 -4.51 -2.81
N GLY A 299 -31.65 -5.61 -2.14
CA GLY A 299 -32.49 -6.81 -2.06
C GLY A 299 -31.81 -8.10 -2.57
N SER A 300 -32.06 -9.19 -1.84
CA SER A 300 -31.47 -10.50 -2.14
C SER A 300 -32.04 -11.18 -3.37
N GLU A 301 -33.28 -10.87 -3.74
CA GLU A 301 -33.85 -11.33 -5.01
C GLU A 301 -33.07 -10.79 -6.21
N VAL A 302 -32.66 -9.52 -6.14
CA VAL A 302 -31.84 -8.88 -7.19
C VAL A 302 -30.47 -9.55 -7.27
N THR A 303 -29.85 -9.81 -6.12
CA THR A 303 -28.59 -10.55 -6.05
C THR A 303 -28.73 -11.94 -6.69
N GLY A 304 -29.82 -12.67 -6.42
CA GLY A 304 -30.11 -13.97 -7.04
C GLY A 304 -30.28 -13.89 -8.57
N ARG A 305 -31.02 -12.89 -9.07
CA ARG A 305 -31.20 -12.66 -10.52
C ARG A 305 -29.88 -12.31 -11.22
N LEU A 306 -29.05 -11.48 -10.59
CA LEU A 306 -27.72 -11.12 -11.09
C LEU A 306 -26.79 -12.34 -11.13
N ALA A 307 -26.77 -13.11 -10.04
CA ALA A 307 -25.99 -14.35 -9.93
C ALA A 307 -26.39 -15.36 -11.02
N GLY A 308 -27.69 -15.55 -11.26
CA GLY A 308 -28.20 -16.45 -12.30
C GLY A 308 -27.85 -16.01 -13.73
N ALA A 309 -27.51 -14.73 -13.96
CA ALA A 309 -27.13 -14.24 -15.28
C ALA A 309 -25.66 -14.51 -15.64
N LEU A 310 -24.81 -14.88 -14.67
CA LEU A 310 -23.36 -15.11 -14.88
C LEU A 310 -23.03 -16.03 -16.06
N PRO A 311 -23.71 -17.18 -16.27
CA PRO A 311 -23.38 -18.09 -17.37
C PRO A 311 -23.62 -17.48 -18.76
N SER A 312 -24.58 -16.55 -18.86
CA SER A 312 -24.98 -15.92 -20.14
C SER A 312 -24.06 -14.77 -20.60
N LEU A 313 -23.09 -14.37 -19.78
CA LEU A 313 -22.21 -13.23 -20.05
C LEU A 313 -20.86 -13.67 -20.60
N SER A 314 -20.23 -12.77 -21.38
CA SER A 314 -18.81 -12.89 -21.80
C SER A 314 -17.89 -12.96 -20.58
N VAL A 315 -16.66 -13.45 -20.76
CA VAL A 315 -15.68 -13.62 -19.67
C VAL A 315 -15.40 -12.30 -18.94
N GLU A 316 -15.25 -11.21 -19.68
CA GLU A 316 -14.97 -9.87 -19.14
C GLU A 316 -16.14 -9.36 -18.30
N ARG A 317 -17.36 -9.50 -18.83
CA ARG A 317 -18.59 -9.07 -18.15
C ARG A 317 -18.94 -9.94 -16.95
N ARG A 318 -18.67 -11.25 -17.04
CA ARG A 318 -18.81 -12.20 -15.93
C ARG A 318 -17.89 -11.81 -14.78
N THR A 319 -16.63 -11.50 -15.10
CA THR A 319 -15.63 -11.04 -14.12
C THR A 319 -16.09 -9.75 -13.44
N ALA A 320 -16.54 -8.75 -14.20
CA ALA A 320 -17.04 -7.50 -13.66
C ALA A 320 -18.29 -7.69 -12.76
N LEU A 321 -19.22 -8.55 -13.17
CA LEU A 321 -20.41 -8.86 -12.38
C LEU A 321 -20.07 -9.60 -11.08
N ILE A 322 -19.11 -10.53 -11.11
CA ILE A 322 -18.64 -11.23 -9.91
C ILE A 322 -18.06 -10.26 -8.88
N LEU A 323 -17.21 -9.33 -9.31
CA LEU A 323 -16.65 -8.31 -8.43
C LEU A 323 -17.75 -7.40 -7.86
N ALA A 324 -18.76 -7.06 -8.67
CA ALA A 324 -19.92 -6.30 -8.19
C ALA A 324 -20.74 -7.09 -7.16
N LEU A 325 -20.98 -8.40 -7.37
CA LEU A 325 -21.67 -9.27 -6.41
C LEU A 325 -20.91 -9.38 -5.08
N GLY A 326 -19.59 -9.51 -5.13
CA GLY A 326 -18.76 -9.49 -3.93
C GLY A 326 -18.83 -8.14 -3.20
N GLY A 327 -18.74 -7.03 -3.93
CA GLY A 327 -18.88 -5.67 -3.37
C GLY A 327 -20.28 -5.35 -2.82
N ARG A 328 -21.32 -6.07 -3.25
CA ARG A 328 -22.68 -5.96 -2.67
C ARG A 328 -22.77 -6.53 -1.26
N GLY A 329 -21.90 -7.47 -0.87
CA GLY A 329 -21.91 -8.06 0.46
C GLY A 329 -23.06 -9.03 0.74
N ASP A 330 -23.86 -9.40 -0.27
CA ASP A 330 -25.05 -10.23 -0.10
C ASP A 330 -24.76 -11.72 -0.32
N ARG A 331 -25.02 -12.52 0.71
CA ARG A 331 -24.75 -13.97 0.73
C ARG A 331 -25.61 -14.78 -0.24
N ALA A 332 -26.69 -14.21 -0.79
CA ALA A 332 -27.46 -14.85 -1.86
C ALA A 332 -26.61 -15.15 -3.12
N ALA A 333 -25.47 -14.48 -3.31
CA ALA A 333 -24.55 -14.75 -4.42
C ALA A 333 -23.64 -15.97 -4.20
N VAL A 334 -23.48 -16.47 -2.96
CA VAL A 334 -22.46 -17.49 -2.62
C VAL A 334 -22.55 -18.74 -3.50
N PRO A 335 -23.71 -19.38 -3.74
CA PRO A 335 -23.76 -20.60 -4.56
C PRO A 335 -23.26 -20.39 -5.99
N ALA A 336 -23.61 -19.27 -6.61
CA ALA A 336 -23.18 -18.95 -7.97
C ALA A 336 -21.68 -18.61 -8.03
N LEU A 337 -21.17 -17.93 -7.01
CA LEU A 337 -19.75 -17.63 -6.89
C LEU A 337 -18.91 -18.89 -6.63
N GLN A 338 -19.41 -19.84 -5.83
CA GLN A 338 -18.78 -21.14 -5.65
C GLN A 338 -18.68 -21.90 -6.98
N SER A 339 -19.78 -21.95 -7.75
CA SER A 339 -19.75 -22.56 -9.08
C SER A 339 -18.72 -21.86 -9.99
N ALA A 340 -18.67 -20.53 -10.00
CA ALA A 340 -17.72 -19.78 -10.82
C ALA A 340 -16.26 -19.98 -10.39
N ALA A 341 -16.00 -20.17 -9.09
CA ALA A 341 -14.67 -20.48 -8.57
C ALA A 341 -14.19 -21.87 -8.99
N SER A 342 -15.09 -22.86 -9.02
CA SER A 342 -14.75 -24.25 -9.36
C SER A 342 -14.64 -24.51 -10.86
N SER A 343 -15.48 -23.90 -11.70
CA SER A 343 -15.58 -24.24 -13.13
C SER A 343 -15.41 -23.08 -14.12
N GLY A 344 -15.08 -21.88 -13.64
CA GLY A 344 -14.81 -20.72 -14.51
C GLY A 344 -13.46 -20.80 -15.24
N PRO A 345 -13.24 -19.97 -16.28
CA PRO A 345 -11.89 -19.69 -16.80
C PRO A 345 -11.05 -18.94 -15.76
N SER A 346 -9.71 -19.02 -15.81
CA SER A 346 -8.78 -18.52 -14.78
C SER A 346 -9.14 -17.15 -14.19
N GLY A 347 -9.35 -16.13 -15.04
CA GLY A 347 -9.72 -14.78 -14.57
C GLY A 347 -11.06 -14.70 -13.82
N VAL A 348 -12.05 -15.53 -14.21
CA VAL A 348 -13.34 -15.64 -13.53
C VAL A 348 -13.19 -16.37 -12.21
N ARG A 349 -12.33 -17.40 -12.14
CA ARG A 349 -12.06 -18.14 -10.90
C ARG A 349 -11.44 -17.25 -9.85
N VAL A 350 -10.39 -16.50 -10.21
CA VAL A 350 -9.73 -15.55 -9.31
C VAL A 350 -10.72 -14.51 -8.80
N ALA A 351 -11.54 -13.93 -9.68
CA ALA A 351 -12.56 -12.97 -9.28
C ALA A 351 -13.61 -13.58 -8.34
N ALA A 352 -14.04 -14.82 -8.60
CA ALA A 352 -15.03 -15.53 -7.78
C ALA A 352 -14.48 -15.84 -6.39
N VAL A 353 -13.24 -16.32 -6.31
CA VAL A 353 -12.52 -16.57 -5.06
C VAL A 353 -12.36 -15.28 -4.25
N ARG A 354 -11.97 -14.16 -4.87
CA ARG A 354 -11.92 -12.86 -4.19
C ARG A 354 -13.30 -12.41 -3.70
N ALA A 355 -14.34 -12.58 -4.51
CA ALA A 355 -15.70 -12.24 -4.13
C ALA A 355 -16.19 -13.08 -2.94
N LEU A 356 -15.91 -14.38 -2.92
CA LEU A 356 -16.19 -15.27 -1.79
C LEU A 356 -15.45 -14.83 -0.53
N GLY A 357 -14.18 -14.43 -0.65
CA GLY A 357 -13.40 -13.87 0.46
C GLY A 357 -14.03 -12.61 1.07
N MET A 358 -14.59 -11.72 0.24
CA MET A 358 -15.30 -10.52 0.72
C MET A 358 -16.63 -10.83 1.41
N LEU A 359 -17.37 -11.85 0.94
CA LEU A 359 -18.64 -12.27 1.55
C LEU A 359 -18.45 -13.04 2.86
N GLY A 360 -17.34 -13.78 2.96
CA GLY A 360 -16.97 -14.59 4.12
C GLY A 360 -18.01 -15.65 4.50
N GLY A 361 -17.83 -16.20 5.70
CA GLY A 361 -18.70 -17.22 6.29
C GLY A 361 -18.33 -18.66 5.91
N VAL A 362 -18.89 -19.60 6.67
CA VAL A 362 -18.58 -21.04 6.63
C VAL A 362 -18.71 -21.64 5.22
N GLN A 363 -19.75 -21.26 4.47
CA GLN A 363 -19.98 -21.79 3.11
C GLN A 363 -18.89 -21.35 2.12
N ALA A 364 -18.42 -20.11 2.22
CA ALA A 364 -17.31 -19.64 1.39
C ALA A 364 -15.97 -20.27 1.82
N ALA A 365 -15.81 -20.56 3.11
CA ALA A 365 -14.56 -21.04 3.68
C ALA A 365 -14.09 -22.38 3.11
N ALA A 366 -14.99 -23.35 2.90
CA ALA A 366 -14.63 -24.65 2.31
C ALA A 366 -14.12 -24.51 0.86
N THR A 367 -14.78 -23.67 0.05
CA THR A 367 -14.37 -23.39 -1.33
C THR A 367 -13.03 -22.64 -1.37
N LEU A 368 -12.82 -21.70 -0.45
CA LEU A 368 -11.55 -20.98 -0.33
C LEU A 368 -10.42 -21.91 0.13
N ALA A 369 -10.69 -22.86 1.03
CA ALA A 369 -9.71 -23.86 1.46
C ALA A 369 -9.28 -24.77 0.31
N GLY A 370 -10.23 -25.25 -0.50
CA GLY A 370 -9.93 -26.00 -1.72
C GLY A 370 -9.12 -25.18 -2.73
N ALA A 371 -9.55 -23.95 -3.02
CA ALA A 371 -8.86 -23.06 -3.95
C ALA A 371 -7.44 -22.69 -3.49
N ALA A 372 -7.19 -22.64 -2.18
CA ALA A 372 -5.85 -22.40 -1.63
C ALA A 372 -4.87 -23.55 -1.86
N ALA A 373 -5.39 -24.76 -2.11
CA ALA A 373 -4.61 -25.97 -2.36
C ALA A 373 -4.30 -26.19 -3.86
N GLU A 374 -4.84 -25.37 -4.75
CA GLU A 374 -4.70 -25.57 -6.19
C GLU A 374 -3.31 -25.21 -6.72
N SER A 375 -3.00 -25.75 -7.90
CA SER A 375 -1.74 -25.48 -8.61
C SER A 375 -1.67 -24.08 -9.23
N ASP A 376 -2.81 -23.46 -9.56
CA ASP A 376 -2.86 -22.09 -10.08
C ASP A 376 -2.47 -21.10 -8.97
N ALA A 377 -1.29 -20.49 -9.12
CA ALA A 377 -0.71 -19.61 -8.12
C ALA A 377 -1.56 -18.36 -7.84
N GLU A 378 -2.27 -17.82 -8.84
CA GLU A 378 -3.11 -16.64 -8.65
C GLU A 378 -4.38 -17.00 -7.88
N VAL A 379 -4.99 -18.13 -8.21
CA VAL A 379 -6.18 -18.65 -7.51
C VAL A 379 -5.83 -19.00 -6.06
N ALA A 380 -4.72 -19.72 -5.84
CA ALA A 380 -4.26 -20.08 -4.51
C ALA A 380 -3.89 -18.87 -3.65
N LEU A 381 -3.31 -17.82 -4.24
CA LEU A 381 -3.03 -16.57 -3.54
C LEU A 381 -4.33 -15.84 -3.16
N ALA A 382 -5.24 -15.66 -4.12
CA ALA A 382 -6.53 -15.01 -3.88
C ALA A 382 -7.34 -15.73 -2.79
N ALA A 383 -7.28 -17.06 -2.77
CA ALA A 383 -7.96 -17.88 -1.78
C ALA A 383 -7.36 -17.69 -0.37
N ARG A 384 -6.02 -17.69 -0.25
CA ARG A 384 -5.32 -17.43 1.02
C ARG A 384 -5.60 -16.02 1.55
N GLU A 385 -5.63 -15.01 0.68
CA GLU A 385 -6.06 -13.66 1.04
C GLU A 385 -7.51 -13.65 1.52
N GLY A 386 -8.42 -14.34 0.83
CA GLY A 386 -9.82 -14.48 1.24
C GLY A 386 -9.97 -15.14 2.62
N LEU A 387 -9.26 -16.23 2.89
CA LEU A 387 -9.25 -16.91 4.18
C LEU A 387 -8.74 -16.01 5.32
N SER A 388 -7.84 -15.07 5.03
CA SER A 388 -7.34 -14.12 6.04
C SER A 388 -8.39 -13.15 6.57
N HIS A 389 -9.49 -12.95 5.83
CA HIS A 389 -10.63 -12.10 6.22
C HIS A 389 -11.66 -12.84 7.10
N LEU A 390 -11.56 -14.17 7.23
CA LEU A 390 -12.42 -14.94 8.12
C LEU A 390 -12.15 -14.60 9.59
N SER A 391 -13.15 -14.83 10.45
CA SER A 391 -12.96 -14.71 11.89
C SER A 391 -11.91 -15.72 12.39
N THR A 392 -11.24 -15.41 13.50
CA THR A 392 -10.19 -16.27 14.06
C THR A 392 -10.70 -17.67 14.41
N THR A 393 -11.96 -17.80 14.82
CA THR A 393 -12.60 -19.09 15.13
C THR A 393 -12.86 -19.91 13.86
N GLU A 394 -13.44 -19.30 12.83
CA GLU A 394 -13.68 -19.98 11.55
C GLU A 394 -12.36 -20.41 10.90
N LEU A 395 -11.37 -19.51 10.89
CA LEU A 395 -10.05 -19.81 10.33
C LEU A 395 -9.37 -20.99 11.03
N LYS A 396 -9.48 -21.08 12.37
CA LYS A 396 -8.95 -22.24 13.12
C LYS A 396 -9.61 -23.55 12.70
N HIS A 397 -10.92 -23.55 12.52
CA HIS A 397 -11.63 -24.74 12.08
C HIS A 397 -11.17 -25.18 10.69
N VAL A 398 -11.17 -24.25 9.73
CA VAL A 398 -10.78 -24.49 8.33
C VAL A 398 -9.33 -24.97 8.22
N VAL A 399 -8.40 -24.28 8.87
CA VAL A 399 -6.99 -24.70 8.92
C VAL A 399 -6.86 -26.09 9.53
N GLY A 400 -7.67 -26.38 10.56
CA GLY A 400 -7.70 -27.69 11.20
C GLY A 400 -8.14 -28.81 10.25
N GLU A 401 -9.12 -28.55 9.38
CA GLU A 401 -9.58 -29.46 8.33
C GLU A 401 -8.54 -29.62 7.21
N MET A 402 -7.92 -28.52 6.78
CA MET A 402 -6.87 -28.54 5.76
C MET A 402 -5.68 -29.42 6.17
N LEU A 403 -5.27 -29.34 7.43
CA LEU A 403 -4.21 -30.21 7.97
C LEU A 403 -4.63 -31.68 8.07
N ALA A 404 -5.92 -31.96 8.25
CA ALA A 404 -6.47 -33.32 8.31
C ALA A 404 -6.76 -33.92 6.93
N SER A 405 -6.61 -33.14 5.86
CA SER A 405 -6.86 -33.59 4.50
C SER A 405 -5.85 -34.64 4.03
N ASN A 406 -6.32 -35.61 3.26
CA ASN A 406 -5.47 -36.61 2.60
C ASN A 406 -4.61 -35.99 1.50
N GLU A 407 -4.99 -34.82 0.97
CA GLU A 407 -4.26 -34.15 -0.11
C GLU A 407 -3.05 -33.34 0.41
N PRO A 408 -1.81 -33.63 -0.04
CA PRO A 408 -0.63 -32.89 0.40
C PRO A 408 -0.70 -31.39 0.11
N ALA A 409 -1.31 -31.00 -1.01
CA ALA A 409 -1.46 -29.58 -1.37
C ALA A 409 -2.34 -28.82 -0.38
N SER A 410 -3.40 -29.46 0.12
CA SER A 410 -4.29 -28.90 1.16
C SER A 410 -3.55 -28.75 2.49
N ARG A 411 -2.78 -29.76 2.91
CA ARG A 411 -1.96 -29.68 4.13
C ARG A 411 -0.92 -28.55 4.05
N ARG A 412 -0.21 -28.42 2.93
CA ARG A 412 0.76 -27.33 2.68
C ARG A 412 0.10 -25.95 2.71
N ALA A 413 -1.06 -25.80 2.09
CA ALA A 413 -1.82 -24.56 2.15
C ALA A 413 -2.23 -24.21 3.59
N GLY A 414 -2.64 -25.19 4.39
CA GLY A 414 -2.91 -25.03 5.82
C GLY A 414 -1.68 -24.57 6.61
N ILE A 415 -0.52 -25.19 6.39
CA ILE A 415 0.75 -24.79 7.03
C ILE A 415 1.14 -23.36 6.65
N SER A 416 1.00 -22.98 5.37
CA SER A 416 1.27 -21.62 4.89
C SER A 416 0.38 -20.58 5.58
N LEU A 417 -0.91 -20.90 5.79
CA LEU A 417 -1.83 -20.02 6.52
C LEU A 417 -1.46 -19.89 8.00
N ILE A 418 -1.09 -21.00 8.67
CA ILE A 418 -0.63 -21.00 10.06
C ILE A 418 0.60 -20.10 10.23
N HIS A 419 1.57 -20.24 9.32
CA HIS A 419 2.81 -19.46 9.31
C HIS A 419 2.53 -17.98 9.05
N GLY A 420 1.80 -17.66 7.98
CA GLY A 420 1.50 -16.28 7.59
C GLY A 420 0.66 -15.51 8.61
N ARG A 421 -0.28 -16.18 9.29
CA ARG A 421 -1.12 -15.57 10.34
C ARG A 421 -0.54 -15.70 11.75
N ARG A 422 0.64 -16.32 11.88
CA ARG A 422 1.33 -16.60 13.15
C ARG A 422 0.40 -17.20 14.19
N MET A 423 -0.08 -18.43 13.94
CA MET A 423 -1.03 -19.12 14.81
C MET A 423 -0.33 -20.18 15.70
N PRO A 424 0.30 -19.80 16.83
CA PRO A 424 1.08 -20.72 17.66
C PRO A 424 0.24 -21.84 18.29
N GLY A 425 -1.08 -21.66 18.41
CA GLY A 425 -1.99 -22.71 18.90
C GLY A 425 -2.01 -23.97 18.02
N PHE A 426 -1.45 -23.92 16.80
CA PHE A 426 -1.28 -25.08 15.93
C PHE A 426 0.09 -25.75 16.05
N ALA A 427 0.99 -25.26 16.90
CA ALA A 427 2.34 -25.83 17.04
C ALA A 427 2.32 -27.36 17.31
N PRO A 428 1.45 -27.92 18.17
CA PRO A 428 1.36 -29.37 18.35
C PRO A 428 0.97 -30.13 17.06
N ARG A 429 0.10 -29.55 16.23
CA ARG A 429 -0.27 -30.16 14.94
C ARG A 429 0.85 -30.04 13.91
N LEU A 430 1.64 -28.97 13.95
CA LEU A 430 2.81 -28.84 13.09
C LEU A 430 3.90 -29.85 13.46
N VAL A 431 4.04 -30.25 14.74
CA VAL A 431 4.95 -31.35 15.15
C VAL A 431 4.55 -32.66 14.47
N VAL A 432 3.25 -32.95 14.39
CA VAL A 432 2.75 -34.12 13.65
C VAL A 432 3.06 -33.98 12.15
N ALA A 433 2.78 -32.81 11.55
CA ALA A 433 3.04 -32.55 10.13
C ALA A 433 4.55 -32.53 9.78
N ALA A 434 5.44 -32.34 10.75
CA ALA A 434 6.89 -32.46 10.53
C ALA A 434 7.33 -33.89 10.18
N HIS A 435 6.47 -34.89 10.45
CA HIS A 435 6.68 -36.30 10.12
C HIS A 435 5.77 -36.78 8.97
N ASP A 436 5.21 -35.85 8.19
CA ASP A 436 4.33 -36.17 7.06
C ASP A 436 5.02 -37.05 6.01
N PRO A 437 4.32 -37.99 5.35
CA PRO A 437 4.91 -38.76 4.25
C PRO A 437 5.42 -37.88 3.09
N ASP A 438 4.81 -36.72 2.82
CA ASP A 438 5.23 -35.78 1.78
C ASP A 438 6.45 -34.94 2.22
N PRO A 439 7.61 -35.03 1.54
CA PRO A 439 8.82 -34.31 1.93
C PRO A 439 8.67 -32.78 1.93
N GLU A 440 7.86 -32.22 1.03
CA GLU A 440 7.63 -30.78 1.00
C GLU A 440 6.75 -30.32 2.17
N THR A 441 5.72 -31.10 2.52
CA THR A 441 4.91 -30.86 3.72
C THR A 441 5.76 -30.91 4.99
N ARG A 442 6.69 -31.89 5.12
CA ARG A 442 7.65 -31.93 6.24
C ARG A 442 8.49 -30.67 6.33
N ARG A 443 9.12 -30.28 5.23
CA ARG A 443 9.97 -29.07 5.17
C ARG A 443 9.21 -27.81 5.58
N GLN A 444 7.99 -27.63 5.07
CA GLN A 444 7.18 -26.46 5.41
C GLN A 444 6.74 -26.48 6.88
N ALA A 445 6.35 -27.63 7.42
CA ALA A 445 5.97 -27.77 8.82
C ALA A 445 7.16 -27.45 9.75
N VAL A 446 8.35 -27.98 9.47
CA VAL A 446 9.57 -27.72 10.25
C VAL A 446 9.96 -26.25 10.20
N ARG A 447 9.88 -25.61 9.03
CA ARG A 447 10.11 -24.16 8.89
C ARG A 447 9.12 -23.36 9.72
N ALA A 448 7.82 -23.68 9.62
CA ALA A 448 6.78 -23.00 10.40
C ALA A 448 6.95 -23.21 11.91
N LEU A 449 7.38 -24.39 12.35
CA LEU A 449 7.69 -24.67 13.76
C LEU A 449 8.81 -23.81 14.30
N GLY A 450 9.90 -23.57 13.54
CA GLY A 450 10.98 -22.71 14.03
C GLY A 450 10.48 -21.31 14.45
N ASP A 451 9.51 -20.78 13.70
CA ASP A 451 8.96 -19.44 13.93
C ASP A 451 7.82 -19.40 14.97
N LEU A 452 7.17 -20.54 15.23
CA LEU A 452 5.95 -20.60 16.05
C LEU A 452 6.05 -21.46 17.32
N ALA A 453 7.01 -22.38 17.39
CA ALA A 453 7.18 -23.31 18.51
C ALA A 453 7.38 -22.56 19.83
N GLY A 454 6.78 -23.08 20.90
CA GLY A 454 7.06 -22.68 22.26
C GLY A 454 8.13 -23.58 22.90
N MET A 455 8.38 -23.37 24.19
CA MET A 455 9.23 -24.28 24.99
C MET A 455 8.69 -25.71 25.06
N ALA A 456 7.38 -25.91 24.84
CA ALA A 456 6.75 -27.23 24.86
C ALA A 456 7.09 -28.07 23.62
N GLU A 457 7.22 -27.43 22.45
CA GLU A 457 7.52 -28.10 21.18
C GLU A 457 9.02 -28.15 20.86
N LEU A 458 9.86 -27.42 21.59
CA LEU A 458 11.31 -27.43 21.41
C LEU A 458 11.93 -28.84 21.48
N PRO A 459 11.55 -29.73 22.43
CA PRO A 459 12.02 -31.12 22.43
C PRO A 459 11.83 -31.83 21.09
N ALA A 460 10.68 -31.67 20.44
CA ALA A 460 10.39 -32.31 19.16
C ALA A 460 11.23 -31.74 18.01
N LEU A 461 11.48 -30.42 18.01
CA LEU A 461 12.41 -29.81 17.04
C LEU A 461 13.84 -30.31 17.22
N LEU A 462 14.27 -30.51 18.46
CA LEU A 462 15.59 -31.06 18.75
C LEU A 462 15.70 -32.55 18.42
N ASP A 463 14.62 -33.32 18.55
CA ASP A 463 14.57 -34.71 18.10
C ASP A 463 14.71 -34.79 16.57
N LEU A 464 14.07 -33.88 15.83
CA LEU A 464 14.27 -33.74 14.38
C LEU A 464 15.70 -33.31 14.04
N ALA A 465 16.30 -32.38 14.80
CA ALA A 465 17.69 -32.01 14.63
C ALA A 465 18.65 -33.18 14.89
N ALA A 466 18.28 -34.11 15.77
CA ALA A 466 19.03 -35.32 16.11
C ALA A 466 18.82 -36.49 15.12
N ALA A 467 17.97 -36.32 14.10
CA ALA A 467 17.66 -37.36 13.12
C ALA A 467 18.90 -37.89 12.39
N SER A 468 18.82 -39.14 11.94
CA SER A 468 19.91 -39.80 11.20
C SER A 468 20.05 -39.29 9.77
N ASP A 469 18.94 -38.86 9.13
CA ASP A 469 18.97 -38.29 7.79
C ASP A 469 19.59 -36.87 7.82
N PRO A 470 20.65 -36.60 7.03
CA PRO A 470 21.32 -35.30 7.05
C PRO A 470 20.43 -34.11 6.66
N ALA A 471 19.47 -34.30 5.74
CA ALA A 471 18.61 -33.22 5.27
C ALA A 471 17.53 -32.87 6.31
N GLU A 472 16.92 -33.89 6.93
CA GLU A 472 15.96 -33.71 8.03
C GLU A 472 16.65 -33.15 9.28
N SER A 473 17.84 -33.64 9.61
CA SER A 473 18.66 -33.12 10.72
C SER A 473 19.04 -31.66 10.52
N ALA A 474 19.45 -31.26 9.30
CA ALA A 474 19.77 -29.87 8.99
C ALA A 474 18.54 -28.96 9.10
N ALA A 475 17.40 -29.36 8.53
CA ALA A 475 16.17 -28.59 8.61
C ALA A 475 15.66 -28.44 10.05
N GLY A 476 15.70 -29.52 10.84
CA GLY A 476 15.36 -29.53 12.26
C GLY A 476 16.27 -28.64 13.07
N GLY A 477 17.59 -28.69 12.83
CA GLY A 477 18.58 -27.84 13.50
C GLY A 477 18.36 -26.36 13.21
N GLU A 478 18.15 -25.96 11.96
CA GLU A 478 17.84 -24.58 11.61
C GLU A 478 16.55 -24.07 12.29
N ALA A 479 15.52 -24.90 12.33
CA ALA A 479 14.27 -24.56 13.01
C ALA A 479 14.45 -24.45 14.53
N ALA A 480 15.19 -25.36 15.14
CA ALA A 480 15.52 -25.34 16.56
C ALA A 480 16.33 -24.08 16.93
N ALA A 481 17.33 -23.69 16.12
CA ALA A 481 18.11 -22.47 16.34
C ALA A 481 17.25 -21.20 16.32
N ARG A 482 16.32 -21.09 15.34
CA ARG A 482 15.34 -19.99 15.28
C ARG A 482 14.38 -19.99 16.47
N ALA A 483 13.97 -21.16 16.94
CA ALA A 483 13.12 -21.26 18.13
C ALA A 483 13.88 -20.85 19.40
N CYS A 484 15.07 -21.41 19.64
CA CYS A 484 15.90 -21.12 20.82
C CYS A 484 16.23 -19.64 20.95
N SER A 485 16.69 -18.99 19.87
CA SER A 485 17.00 -17.56 19.87
C SER A 485 15.80 -16.67 20.24
N ARG A 486 14.58 -17.10 19.93
CA ARG A 486 13.34 -16.38 20.25
C ARG A 486 12.82 -16.63 21.67
N LEU A 487 13.07 -17.81 22.23
CA LEU A 487 12.51 -18.23 23.53
C LEU A 487 13.22 -17.58 24.73
N GLY A 488 14.46 -17.11 24.56
CA GLY A 488 15.15 -16.26 25.55
C GLY A 488 15.61 -16.96 26.83
N ASP A 489 15.67 -18.29 26.86
CA ASP A 489 16.16 -19.10 27.99
C ASP A 489 17.35 -19.99 27.56
N PRO A 490 18.57 -19.43 27.49
CA PRO A 490 19.71 -20.12 26.89
C PRO A 490 20.18 -21.33 27.71
N GLU A 491 20.11 -21.26 29.04
CA GLU A 491 20.52 -22.37 29.92
C GLU A 491 19.60 -23.58 29.75
N ARG A 492 18.28 -23.37 29.72
CA ARG A 492 17.33 -24.46 29.51
C ARG A 492 17.43 -25.05 28.10
N CYS A 493 17.60 -24.20 27.08
CA CYS A 493 17.83 -24.67 25.71
C CYS A 493 19.12 -25.50 25.62
N ALA A 494 20.22 -25.02 26.20
CA ALA A 494 21.50 -25.72 26.22
C ALA A 494 21.41 -27.08 26.93
N GLY A 495 20.67 -27.17 28.04
CA GLY A 495 20.41 -28.44 28.72
C GLY A 495 19.71 -29.46 27.83
N LEU A 496 18.60 -29.05 27.19
CA LEU A 496 17.83 -29.95 26.31
C LEU A 496 18.61 -30.42 25.08
N ILE A 497 19.51 -29.59 24.56
CA ILE A 497 20.39 -29.92 23.44
C ILE A 497 21.48 -30.90 23.88
N ALA A 498 22.12 -30.66 25.04
CA ALA A 498 23.15 -31.53 25.59
C ALA A 498 22.66 -32.97 25.80
N ASP A 499 21.45 -33.14 26.34
CA ASP A 499 20.84 -34.47 26.59
C ASP A 499 20.64 -35.30 25.30
N ARG A 500 20.50 -34.63 24.15
CA ARG A 500 20.29 -35.25 22.83
C ARG A 500 21.59 -35.49 22.09
N LEU A 501 22.61 -34.66 22.31
CA LEU A 501 23.94 -34.86 21.73
C LEU A 501 24.51 -36.23 22.07
N GLU A 502 24.29 -36.72 23.29
CA GLU A 502 24.76 -38.04 23.74
C GLU A 502 24.12 -39.21 22.98
N ARG A 503 22.89 -39.03 22.47
CA ARG A 503 22.09 -40.10 21.85
C ARG A 503 22.05 -40.02 20.32
N ALA A 504 22.47 -38.90 19.73
CA ALA A 504 22.38 -38.65 18.30
C ALA A 504 23.51 -39.31 17.49
N GLY A 505 23.20 -39.68 16.24
CA GLY A 505 24.22 -40.08 15.25
C GLY A 505 25.09 -38.90 14.79
N PRO A 506 26.15 -39.15 13.98
CA PRO A 506 27.10 -38.10 13.60
C PRO A 506 26.47 -36.87 12.94
N ALA A 507 25.53 -37.06 12.00
CA ALA A 507 24.81 -35.97 11.35
C ALA A 507 23.99 -35.13 12.34
N GLY A 508 23.25 -35.81 13.22
CA GLY A 508 22.47 -35.20 14.30
C GLY A 508 23.33 -34.42 15.28
N ARG A 509 24.48 -34.99 15.71
CA ARG A 509 25.43 -34.30 16.59
C ARG A 509 25.97 -33.02 15.94
N ALA A 510 26.38 -33.08 14.68
CA ALA A 510 26.85 -31.90 13.95
C ALA A 510 25.76 -30.82 13.78
N SER A 511 24.48 -31.20 13.67
CA SER A 511 23.36 -30.26 13.62
C SER A 511 23.09 -29.62 14.98
N LEU A 512 23.00 -30.41 16.05
CA LEU A 512 22.79 -29.93 17.41
C LEU A 512 23.91 -28.99 17.89
N VAL A 513 25.17 -29.27 17.52
CA VAL A 513 26.31 -28.37 17.79
C VAL A 513 26.11 -26.98 17.16
N ARG A 514 25.59 -26.92 15.92
CA ARG A 514 25.25 -25.64 15.27
C ARG A 514 24.10 -24.92 15.97
N VAL A 515 23.16 -25.65 16.59
CA VAL A 515 22.10 -25.02 17.40
C VAL A 515 22.69 -24.36 18.64
N LEU A 516 23.67 -24.98 19.30
CA LEU A 516 24.32 -24.42 20.49
C LEU A 516 24.96 -23.04 20.26
N GLU A 517 25.48 -22.80 19.05
CA GLU A 517 26.01 -21.49 18.64
C GLU A 517 24.96 -20.38 18.77
N SER A 518 23.73 -20.64 18.33
CA SER A 518 22.63 -19.67 18.40
C SER A 518 22.08 -19.44 19.81
N VAL A 519 22.31 -20.41 20.72
CA VAL A 519 21.90 -20.34 22.12
C VAL A 519 22.91 -19.52 22.93
N GLY A 520 24.20 -19.78 22.72
CA GLY A 520 25.28 -19.20 23.51
C GLY A 520 25.26 -19.63 24.98
N GLY A 521 26.15 -19.04 25.79
CA GLY A 521 26.25 -19.31 27.22
C GLY A 521 27.26 -20.40 27.60
N ALA A 522 27.57 -20.48 28.90
CA ALA A 522 28.65 -21.33 29.41
C ALA A 522 28.38 -22.83 29.21
N ARG A 523 27.14 -23.26 29.42
CA ARG A 523 26.74 -24.67 29.22
C ARG A 523 26.80 -25.08 27.76
N ALA A 524 26.36 -24.21 26.85
CA ALA A 524 26.45 -24.46 25.42
C ALA A 524 27.90 -24.52 24.95
N LEU A 525 28.76 -23.61 25.43
CA LEU A 525 30.19 -23.61 25.12
C LEU A 525 30.89 -24.88 25.62
N ALA A 526 30.55 -25.36 26.83
CA ALA A 526 31.07 -26.60 27.37
C ALA A 526 30.70 -27.82 26.49
N ALA A 527 29.48 -27.87 25.97
CA ALA A 527 29.05 -28.92 25.07
C ALA A 527 29.77 -28.84 23.70
N VAL A 528 29.99 -27.65 23.14
CA VAL A 528 30.78 -27.49 21.90
C VAL A 528 32.25 -27.90 22.13
N ARG A 529 32.84 -27.59 23.28
CA ARG A 529 34.19 -28.05 23.66
C ARG A 529 34.30 -29.57 23.72
N ALA A 530 33.27 -30.25 24.21
CA ALA A 530 33.23 -31.72 24.19
C ALA A 530 33.18 -32.26 22.75
N ALA A 531 32.41 -31.61 21.87
CA ALA A 531 32.27 -32.01 20.46
C ALA A 531 33.56 -31.83 19.62
N LEU A 532 34.50 -30.96 20.03
CA LEU A 532 35.83 -30.88 19.40
C LEU A 532 36.62 -32.19 19.51
N LYS A 533 36.32 -33.02 20.52
CA LYS A 533 36.97 -34.31 20.76
C LYS A 533 36.14 -35.50 20.25
N ASP A 534 35.08 -35.24 19.47
CA ASP A 534 34.23 -36.29 18.93
C ASP A 534 35.02 -37.21 17.97
N ALA A 535 34.64 -38.48 17.91
CA ALA A 535 35.25 -39.46 17.01
C ALA A 535 35.03 -39.10 15.53
N ASP A 536 33.90 -38.47 15.21
CA ASP A 536 33.54 -38.11 13.84
C ASP A 536 34.16 -36.78 13.38
N PRO A 537 34.90 -36.77 12.24
CA PRO A 537 35.48 -35.54 11.69
C PRO A 537 34.46 -34.44 11.34
N GLY A 538 33.26 -34.80 10.92
CA GLY A 538 32.19 -33.85 10.59
C GLY A 538 31.66 -33.13 11.83
N VAL A 539 31.52 -33.84 12.95
CA VAL A 539 31.15 -33.25 14.24
C VAL A 539 32.26 -32.31 14.75
N ARG A 540 33.52 -32.72 14.66
CA ARG A 540 34.66 -31.85 15.03
C ARG A 540 34.72 -30.58 14.19
N ALA A 541 34.50 -30.71 12.87
CA ALA A 541 34.45 -29.55 11.98
C ALA A 541 33.28 -28.61 12.31
N ALA A 542 32.10 -29.16 12.63
CA ALA A 542 30.97 -28.36 13.09
C ALA A 542 31.27 -27.62 14.40
N ALA A 543 31.91 -28.28 15.36
CA ALA A 543 32.32 -27.66 16.62
C ALA A 543 33.34 -26.54 16.42
N LEU A 544 34.36 -26.74 15.57
CA LEU A 544 35.32 -25.70 15.22
C LEU A 544 34.63 -24.49 14.57
N ASN A 545 33.73 -24.72 13.61
CA ASN A 545 33.00 -23.66 12.94
C ASN A 545 32.09 -22.89 13.91
N SER A 546 31.39 -23.59 14.80
CA SER A 546 30.55 -22.95 15.82
C SER A 546 31.34 -22.15 16.84
N LEU A 547 32.56 -22.56 17.21
CA LEU A 547 33.45 -21.71 18.01
C LEU A 547 33.89 -20.46 17.26
N CYS A 548 34.16 -20.57 15.96
CA CYS A 548 34.49 -19.40 15.14
C CYS A 548 33.32 -18.41 15.06
N GLY A 549 32.08 -18.90 15.01
CA GLY A 549 30.85 -18.10 15.03
C GLY A 549 30.36 -17.66 16.42
N TRP A 550 31.05 -18.07 17.49
CA TRP A 550 30.56 -17.89 18.86
C TRP A 550 30.32 -16.41 19.23
N PRO A 551 29.21 -16.08 19.92
CA PRO A 551 28.85 -14.68 20.19
C PRO A 551 29.71 -14.00 21.26
N THR A 552 30.41 -14.75 22.13
CA THR A 552 31.20 -14.19 23.24
C THR A 552 32.68 -14.51 23.13
N ALA A 553 33.51 -13.66 23.74
CA ALA A 553 34.98 -13.82 23.75
C ALA A 553 35.46 -15.06 24.53
N ASP A 554 34.56 -15.78 25.22
CA ASP A 554 34.85 -16.97 26.02
C ASP A 554 35.42 -18.11 25.17
N ALA A 555 35.10 -18.16 23.87
CA ALA A 555 35.62 -19.15 22.92
C ALA A 555 37.06 -18.85 22.46
N ALA A 556 37.60 -17.67 22.76
CA ALA A 556 38.89 -17.24 22.21
C ALA A 556 40.07 -18.09 22.70
N ALA A 557 40.04 -18.54 23.96
CA ALA A 557 41.07 -19.41 24.51
C ALA A 557 41.11 -20.78 23.80
N ASP A 558 39.94 -21.34 23.50
CA ASP A 558 39.82 -22.61 22.78
C ASP A 558 40.32 -22.46 21.34
N LEU A 559 39.93 -21.39 20.65
CA LEU A 559 40.37 -21.10 19.28
C LEU A 559 41.88 -20.88 19.20
N LEU A 560 42.48 -20.18 20.16
CA LEU A 560 43.94 -20.01 20.25
C LEU A 560 44.65 -21.35 20.48
N SER A 561 44.11 -22.21 21.34
CA SER A 561 44.66 -23.55 21.55
C SER A 561 44.62 -24.39 20.27
N LEU A 562 43.53 -24.33 19.51
CA LEU A 562 43.39 -25.05 18.24
C LEU A 562 44.31 -24.48 17.15
N ALA A 563 44.50 -23.16 17.11
CA ALA A 563 45.42 -22.52 16.19
C ALA A 563 46.90 -22.81 16.52
N ARG A 564 47.23 -23.13 17.78
CA ARG A 564 48.58 -23.54 18.20
C ARG A 564 48.85 -25.03 17.97
N GLY A 565 47.87 -25.90 18.26
CA GLY A 565 48.07 -27.36 18.32
C GLY A 565 47.47 -28.16 17.16
N GLY A 566 46.79 -27.54 16.19
CA GLY A 566 46.14 -28.26 15.10
C GLY A 566 47.13 -28.98 14.17
N GLU A 567 47.01 -30.30 14.07
CA GLU A 567 47.78 -31.13 13.12
C GLU A 567 47.40 -30.84 11.65
N ASP A 568 46.19 -30.33 11.42
CA ASP A 568 45.66 -29.97 10.10
C ASP A 568 45.80 -28.45 9.82
N PRO A 569 46.56 -28.05 8.78
CA PRO A 569 46.71 -26.65 8.37
C PRO A 569 45.38 -25.92 8.09
N ALA A 570 44.35 -26.61 7.61
CA ALA A 570 43.05 -25.99 7.30
C ALA A 570 42.27 -25.64 8.58
N GLN A 571 42.31 -26.52 9.58
CA GLN A 571 41.71 -26.27 10.89
C GLN A 571 42.44 -25.15 11.62
N ARG A 572 43.77 -25.13 11.53
CA ARG A 572 44.60 -24.06 12.10
C ARG A 572 44.22 -22.69 11.54
N LEU A 573 44.10 -22.58 10.21
CA LEU A 573 43.69 -21.34 9.55
C LEU A 573 42.27 -20.92 9.93
N THR A 574 41.35 -21.88 10.03
CA THR A 574 39.96 -21.62 10.42
C THR A 574 39.89 -21.09 11.87
N ALA A 575 40.60 -21.73 12.79
CA ALA A 575 40.70 -21.29 14.18
C ALA A 575 41.33 -19.89 14.28
N LEU A 576 42.41 -19.62 13.55
CA LEU A 576 43.04 -18.31 13.48
C LEU A 576 42.07 -17.24 12.98
N ARG A 577 41.31 -17.52 11.91
CA ARG A 577 40.24 -16.63 11.43
C ARG A 577 39.19 -16.35 12.50
N GLY A 578 38.80 -17.36 13.28
CA GLY A 578 37.90 -17.21 14.43
C GLY A 578 38.46 -16.24 15.48
N VAL A 579 39.73 -16.40 15.88
CA VAL A 579 40.40 -15.50 16.83
C VAL A 579 40.43 -14.06 16.29
N LEU A 580 40.81 -13.88 15.02
CA LEU A 580 40.91 -12.56 14.40
C LEU A 580 39.54 -11.89 14.24
N ARG A 581 38.47 -12.66 14.00
CA ARG A 581 37.10 -12.16 14.01
C ARG A 581 36.73 -11.61 15.39
N LEU A 582 37.00 -12.37 16.46
CA LEU A 582 36.74 -11.93 17.84
C LEU A 582 37.59 -10.69 18.21
N ALA A 583 38.83 -10.61 17.72
CA ALA A 583 39.68 -9.42 17.90
C ALA A 583 39.18 -8.20 17.09
N GLY A 584 38.45 -8.43 15.99
CA GLY A 584 37.79 -7.39 15.20
C GLY A 584 36.44 -6.93 15.77
N ASP A 585 35.83 -7.71 16.66
CA ASP A 585 34.50 -7.44 17.21
C ASP A 585 34.53 -6.25 18.19
N GLU A 586 33.69 -5.24 17.94
CA GLU A 586 33.63 -4.03 18.75
C GLU A 586 32.98 -4.27 20.13
N ALA A 587 32.26 -5.39 20.32
CA ALA A 587 31.69 -5.78 21.61
C ALA A 587 32.75 -6.25 22.61
N VAL A 588 33.96 -6.61 22.14
CA VAL A 588 35.07 -7.05 22.99
C VAL A 588 35.89 -5.83 23.46
N PRO A 589 36.30 -5.75 24.75
CA PRO A 589 37.15 -4.67 25.23
C PRO A 589 38.47 -4.55 24.46
N VAL A 590 38.97 -3.32 24.28
CA VAL A 590 40.16 -3.02 23.46
C VAL A 590 41.38 -3.78 23.93
N GLU A 591 41.57 -3.86 25.25
CA GLU A 591 42.67 -4.54 25.90
C GLU A 591 42.66 -6.03 25.55
N ARG A 592 41.46 -6.64 25.57
CA ARG A 592 41.30 -8.04 25.22
C ARG A 592 41.50 -8.27 23.71
N ARG A 593 41.05 -7.36 22.86
CA ARG A 593 41.27 -7.43 21.39
C ARG A 593 42.75 -7.34 21.05
N LEU A 594 43.48 -6.41 21.68
CA LEU A 594 44.93 -6.29 21.53
C LEU A 594 45.64 -7.55 22.01
N ALA A 595 45.27 -8.09 23.17
CA ALA A 595 45.84 -9.34 23.69
C ALA A 595 45.63 -10.51 22.71
N LEU A 596 44.43 -10.66 22.14
CA LEU A 596 44.14 -11.69 21.13
C LEU A 596 44.99 -11.51 19.87
N CYS A 597 45.16 -10.28 19.38
CA CYS A 597 46.03 -9.99 18.26
C CYS A 597 47.51 -10.30 18.59
N ALA A 598 47.98 -9.96 19.79
CA ALA A 598 49.34 -10.27 20.21
C ALA A 598 49.59 -11.79 20.27
N GLU A 599 48.65 -12.54 20.85
CA GLU A 599 48.71 -14.00 20.92
C GLU A 599 48.61 -14.69 19.54
N ALA A 600 47.96 -14.04 18.56
CA ALA A 600 47.85 -14.51 17.19
C ALA A 600 49.03 -14.10 16.28
N ALA A 601 49.94 -13.25 16.76
CA ALA A 601 51.07 -12.75 15.97
C ALA A 601 52.00 -13.90 15.54
N ASP A 602 52.37 -14.76 16.50
CA ASP A 602 53.27 -15.91 16.27
C ASP A 602 52.64 -17.00 15.40
N LEU A 603 51.31 -17.00 15.29
CA LEU A 603 50.54 -17.95 14.48
C LEU A 603 50.38 -17.50 13.03
N SER A 604 50.52 -16.20 12.78
CA SER A 604 50.33 -15.57 11.46
C SER A 604 51.63 -15.61 10.64
N VAL A 605 52.04 -16.80 10.20
CA VAL A 605 53.32 -16.98 9.49
C VAL A 605 53.18 -16.73 8.00
N ARG A 606 52.10 -17.20 7.37
CA ARG A 606 51.90 -17.08 5.93
C ARG A 606 51.46 -15.67 5.54
N PRO A 607 51.79 -15.19 4.32
CA PRO A 607 51.36 -13.86 3.86
C PRO A 607 49.84 -13.63 3.97
N GLU A 608 49.03 -14.63 3.61
CA GLU A 608 47.56 -14.55 3.71
C GLU A 608 47.06 -14.42 5.16
N GLU A 609 47.67 -15.17 6.09
CA GLU A 609 47.37 -15.11 7.53
C GLU A 609 47.76 -13.74 8.11
N ARG A 610 48.94 -13.22 7.73
CA ARG A 610 49.43 -11.89 8.13
C ARG A 610 48.52 -10.77 7.67
N ARG A 611 47.97 -10.84 6.44
CA ARG A 611 47.02 -9.85 5.94
C ARG A 611 45.75 -9.79 6.80
N LEU A 612 45.20 -10.94 7.18
CA LEU A 612 44.04 -11.03 8.06
C LEU A 612 44.36 -10.47 9.46
N TRP A 613 45.53 -10.80 10.00
CA TRP A 613 45.98 -10.31 11.30
C TRP A 613 46.19 -8.80 11.32
N LEU A 614 46.82 -8.24 10.29
CA LEU A 614 46.97 -6.78 10.11
C LEU A 614 45.62 -6.08 10.00
N ALA A 615 44.67 -6.65 9.23
CA ALA A 615 43.32 -6.10 9.13
C ALA A 615 42.60 -6.07 10.48
N ALA A 616 42.73 -7.12 11.31
CA ALA A 616 42.18 -7.16 12.66
C ALA A 616 42.82 -6.10 13.58
N LEU A 617 44.15 -5.98 13.56
CA LEU A 617 44.89 -4.95 14.30
C LEU A 617 44.48 -3.53 13.90
N GLY A 618 44.22 -3.29 12.60
CA GLY A 618 43.71 -2.01 12.10
C GLY A 618 42.35 -1.61 12.69
N GLY A 619 41.61 -2.55 13.25
CA GLY A 619 40.36 -2.30 13.97
C GLY A 619 40.56 -1.91 15.44
N VAL A 620 41.74 -2.15 16.03
CA VAL A 620 42.02 -1.96 17.46
C VAL A 620 42.52 -0.53 17.69
N PRO A 621 41.75 0.33 18.38
CA PRO A 621 42.14 1.72 18.62
C PRO A 621 43.08 1.82 19.83
N ASP A 622 44.28 1.26 19.69
CA ASP A 622 45.32 1.26 20.73
C ASP A 622 46.70 1.59 20.13
N PRO A 623 47.52 2.44 20.76
CA PRO A 623 48.87 2.77 20.29
C PRO A 623 49.80 1.55 20.16
N ALA A 624 49.66 0.54 21.01
CA ALA A 624 50.43 -0.70 20.92
C ALA A 624 50.04 -1.52 19.68
N ALA A 625 48.80 -1.41 19.18
CA ALA A 625 48.41 -2.02 17.91
C ALA A 625 49.21 -1.43 16.74
N LEU A 626 49.43 -0.10 16.74
CA LEU A 626 50.27 0.57 15.74
C LEU A 626 51.74 0.15 15.85
N ALA A 627 52.24 -0.05 17.06
CA ALA A 627 53.59 -0.56 17.29
C ALA A 627 53.77 -1.98 16.71
N LEU A 628 52.75 -2.83 16.80
CA LEU A 628 52.75 -4.17 16.18
C LEU A 628 52.66 -4.12 14.64
N ILE A 629 51.98 -3.13 14.07
CA ILE A 629 51.85 -2.98 12.60
C ILE A 629 53.14 -2.41 11.97
N ALA A 630 53.82 -1.47 12.65
CA ALA A 630 54.91 -0.68 12.09
C ALA A 630 56.09 -1.48 11.46
N PRO A 631 56.49 -2.65 11.99
CA PRO A 631 57.53 -3.49 11.37
C PRO A 631 57.15 -3.97 9.96
N HIS A 632 55.86 -4.21 9.69
CA HIS A 632 55.37 -4.85 8.46
C HIS A 632 55.10 -3.89 7.30
N ILE A 633 55.12 -2.57 7.54
CA ILE A 633 54.86 -1.55 6.51
C ILE A 633 55.85 -1.63 5.33
N GLY A 634 57.09 -2.06 5.59
CA GLY A 634 58.13 -2.20 4.56
C GLY A 634 58.21 -3.59 3.92
N ASP A 635 57.40 -4.56 4.36
CA ASP A 635 57.41 -5.92 3.82
C ASP A 635 56.67 -5.96 2.48
N SER A 636 57.37 -6.29 1.39
CA SER A 636 56.83 -6.26 0.02
C SER A 636 55.59 -7.13 -0.18
N MET A 637 55.37 -8.14 0.67
CA MET A 637 54.25 -9.08 0.56
C MET A 637 52.95 -8.60 1.25
N VAL A 638 53.05 -7.72 2.25
CA VAL A 638 51.92 -7.25 3.08
C VAL A 638 51.90 -5.74 3.33
N SER A 639 52.75 -4.98 2.62
CA SER A 639 52.93 -3.53 2.81
C SER A 639 51.63 -2.75 2.65
N GLU A 640 50.80 -3.08 1.67
CA GLU A 640 49.53 -2.37 1.42
C GLU A 640 48.55 -2.57 2.57
N GLU A 641 48.36 -3.82 3.04
CA GLU A 641 47.50 -4.13 4.17
C GLU A 641 48.04 -3.55 5.48
N ALA A 642 49.36 -3.53 5.67
CA ALA A 642 49.99 -2.91 6.83
C ALA A 642 49.79 -1.38 6.85
N CYS A 643 49.93 -0.72 5.69
CA CYS A 643 49.63 0.72 5.56
C CYS A 643 48.15 1.01 5.87
N ALA A 644 47.24 0.21 5.31
CA ALA A 644 45.80 0.37 5.53
C ALA A 644 45.42 0.15 7.00
N ALA A 645 45.99 -0.88 7.63
CA ALA A 645 45.81 -1.17 9.05
C ALA A 645 46.31 -0.01 9.92
N ALA A 646 47.50 0.54 9.64
CA ALA A 646 48.06 1.66 10.39
C ALA A 646 47.18 2.91 10.31
N VAL A 647 46.70 3.25 9.10
CA VAL A 647 45.77 4.36 8.88
C VAL A 647 44.45 4.15 9.62
N SER A 648 43.89 2.94 9.56
CA SER A 648 42.62 2.60 10.23
C SER A 648 42.73 2.66 11.76
N ALA A 649 43.77 2.05 12.33
CA ALA A 649 43.99 2.04 13.79
C ALA A 649 44.21 3.47 14.31
N ALA A 650 45.06 4.26 13.64
CA ALA A 650 45.30 5.65 14.02
C ALA A 650 44.04 6.51 13.93
N ARG A 651 43.24 6.35 12.86
CA ARG A 651 41.96 7.07 12.72
C ARG A 651 41.01 6.76 13.86
N ARG A 652 40.81 5.47 14.16
CA ARG A 652 39.89 5.04 15.24
C ARG A 652 40.38 5.50 16.61
N LEU A 653 41.69 5.46 16.85
CA LEU A 653 42.33 5.98 18.06
C LEU A 653 42.09 7.48 18.22
N LEU A 654 42.32 8.28 17.17
CA LEU A 654 42.11 9.73 17.19
C LEU A 654 40.63 10.10 17.36
N SER A 655 39.72 9.36 16.73
CA SER A 655 38.27 9.55 16.89
C SER A 655 37.77 9.24 18.30
N ARG A 656 38.33 8.21 18.97
CA ARG A 656 37.96 7.85 20.36
C ARG A 656 38.53 8.81 21.40
N SER A 657 39.69 9.39 21.14
CA SER A 657 40.44 10.17 22.14
C SER A 657 39.95 11.62 22.29
N GLY A 658 38.93 12.06 21.54
CA GLY A 658 38.28 13.37 21.72
C GLY A 658 39.23 14.58 21.70
N GLY A 659 40.45 14.43 21.17
CA GLY A 659 41.43 15.51 21.05
C GLY A 659 42.17 15.97 22.31
N ARG A 660 42.39 15.18 23.39
CA ARG A 660 43.36 15.48 24.49
C ARG A 660 43.85 14.20 25.23
N PRO A 661 44.77 14.24 26.21
CA PRO A 661 46.23 14.47 26.16
C PRO A 661 47.07 13.21 26.47
N ASP A 662 46.47 12.01 26.58
CA ASP A 662 47.19 10.77 26.95
C ASP A 662 48.10 10.24 25.84
N LEU A 663 47.87 10.66 24.59
CA LEU A 663 48.68 10.29 23.44
C LEU A 663 50.03 11.02 23.38
N ALA A 664 50.32 11.99 24.26
CA ALA A 664 51.53 12.82 24.15
C ALA A 664 52.85 12.01 24.16
N LYS A 665 52.90 10.93 24.95
CA LYS A 665 54.07 10.04 25.06
C LYS A 665 54.28 9.19 23.81
N GLU A 666 53.20 8.83 23.12
CA GLU A 666 53.21 7.87 22.00
C GLU A 666 52.94 8.55 20.65
N ALA A 667 52.61 9.84 20.64
CA ALA A 667 52.33 10.66 19.46
C ALA A 667 53.48 10.64 18.45
N ALA A 668 54.73 10.61 18.94
CA ALA A 668 55.90 10.48 18.07
C ALA A 668 55.93 9.12 17.35
N ALA A 669 55.61 8.03 18.05
CA ALA A 669 55.56 6.69 17.48
C ALA A 669 54.41 6.55 16.47
N ILE A 670 53.22 7.05 16.82
CA ILE A 670 52.04 7.07 15.93
C ILE A 670 52.33 7.87 14.66
N ARG A 671 52.90 9.07 14.79
CA ARG A 671 53.28 9.91 13.64
C ARG A 671 54.30 9.22 12.75
N ASN A 672 55.34 8.61 13.34
CA ASN A 672 56.38 7.92 12.59
C ASN A 672 55.82 6.72 11.83
N ALA A 673 54.91 5.94 12.44
CA ALA A 673 54.23 4.83 11.77
C ALA A 673 53.38 5.32 10.59
N LEU A 674 52.63 6.42 10.74
CA LEU A 674 51.83 7.01 9.66
C LEU A 674 52.66 7.59 8.52
N LEU A 675 53.77 8.27 8.83
CA LEU A 675 54.69 8.76 7.80
C LEU A 675 55.36 7.61 7.06
N LYS A 676 55.71 6.54 7.76
CA LYS A 676 56.21 5.31 7.14
C LYS A 676 55.15 4.68 6.23
N ALA A 677 53.89 4.61 6.67
CA ALA A 677 52.79 4.14 5.85
C ALA A 677 52.60 5.01 4.60
N ALA A 678 52.66 6.33 4.73
CA ALA A 678 52.55 7.26 3.60
C ALA A 678 53.65 7.09 2.55
N ALA A 679 54.86 6.69 2.97
CA ALA A 679 55.99 6.46 2.08
C ALA A 679 55.94 5.11 1.35
N HIS A 680 55.27 4.10 1.92
CA HIS A 680 55.23 2.73 1.38
C HIS A 680 53.88 2.37 0.74
N ALA A 681 52.82 3.15 0.99
CA ALA A 681 51.52 2.96 0.38
C ALA A 681 51.57 3.17 -1.13
N ARG A 682 51.14 2.16 -1.90
CA ARG A 682 51.02 2.25 -3.37
C ARG A 682 49.81 3.08 -3.81
N ASP A 683 48.74 3.08 -3.01
CA ASP A 683 47.56 3.89 -3.23
C ASP A 683 47.80 5.35 -2.80
N SER A 684 47.77 6.26 -3.77
CA SER A 684 47.91 7.71 -3.56
C SER A 684 46.90 8.30 -2.56
N ARG A 685 45.70 7.72 -2.49
CA ARG A 685 44.66 8.15 -1.54
C ARG A 685 45.03 7.73 -0.13
N LEU A 686 45.42 6.48 0.06
CA LEU A 686 45.86 5.97 1.36
C LEU A 686 47.10 6.72 1.87
N ALA A 687 48.05 7.03 0.99
CA ALA A 687 49.22 7.84 1.29
C ALA A 687 48.84 9.28 1.72
N GLY A 688 47.87 9.89 1.04
CA GLY A 688 47.32 11.21 1.40
C GLY A 688 46.62 11.19 2.76
N GLU A 689 45.78 10.18 3.02
CA GLU A 689 45.08 10.00 4.28
C GLU A 689 46.06 9.77 5.45
N ALA A 690 47.12 8.99 5.24
CA ALA A 690 48.17 8.78 6.23
C ALA A 690 48.91 10.08 6.61
N LYS A 691 49.24 10.94 5.62
CA LYS A 691 49.87 12.24 5.86
C LYS A 691 48.96 13.19 6.63
N ALA A 692 47.69 13.28 6.23
CA ALA A 692 46.70 14.12 6.93
C ALA A 692 46.54 13.69 8.40
N LEU A 693 46.44 12.38 8.67
CA LEU A 693 46.37 11.87 10.04
C LEU A 693 47.66 12.17 10.83
N ALA A 694 48.83 12.05 10.20
CA ALA A 694 50.10 12.38 10.85
C ALA A 694 50.19 13.87 11.25
N GLU A 695 49.62 14.78 10.45
CA GLU A 695 49.55 16.21 10.76
C GLU A 695 48.59 16.48 11.94
N THR A 696 47.46 15.78 12.02
CA THR A 696 46.51 15.92 13.16
C THR A 696 47.09 15.46 14.50
N VAL A 697 48.03 14.51 14.49
CA VAL A 697 48.77 14.08 15.68
C VAL A 697 49.77 15.16 16.15
N VAL A 698 50.19 16.06 15.27
CA VAL A 698 51.12 17.18 15.59
C VAL A 698 50.36 18.38 16.16
N SER A 699 49.17 18.68 15.62
CA SER A 699 48.34 19.82 16.07
C SER A 699 47.64 19.62 17.42
N SER A 700 47.74 18.41 17.99
CA SER A 700 47.18 18.03 19.31
C SER A 700 48.22 18.04 20.45
N ARG A 701 49.47 18.47 20.18
CA ARG A 701 50.54 18.65 21.17
C ARG A 701 50.43 19.93 21.99
#